data_AF-A0A8H7WZE2-F1
#
_entry.id   AF-A0A8H7WZE2-F1
#
_cell.length_a   1.000
_cell.length_b   1.000
_cell.length_c   1.000
_cell.angle_alpha   90.00
_cell.angle_beta   90.00
_cell.angle_gamma   90.00
#
_symmetry.space_group_name_H-M   'P 1'
#
loop_
_entity.id
_entity.type
_entity.pdbx_description
1 polymer ?
#
loop_
_entity_poly.entity_id
_entity_poly.type
_entity_poly.pdbx_seq_one_letter_code
_entity_poly.pdbx_strand_id
1 'polypeptide(L)'
;MHLSNLQTLFVLALATLQQVASDPIPRFSVAFKGPFSVEESGVQNINVAFEHDVHGELTIAYGSCGASTLDEVHHRVGSTHIGKHPLAARHIDWEDQRPTKFVWVVPRSIEKGCLHAFLDNQPVGISELFSVTKRVIKRSTTFADVADPMGPWFDGVEYLKQKEPDAVFVSSVKSKKFGILGAGISGLHTSLILDSVGIHNWKILESDSRLGGRIYTTYLNNTSPDEYQYHELGPMRFPMTIKDPDTNETFPIMDQQLVLQLANVLNDLNGNDSVLAVKFIPWIQASSNTPVATSKRRPDGTIPGKAEVAANSSLADIITWSNATAAEEAIDALAAVKALDKERIKFYAGNVFRAHKQAVEEGLLDFSEVEYLRHVIGTDLNTTDEVTTTAVAWPMWEFETVYFMANEWATIDKGMSRLPEAFRPLIKGRIMFNTKVNGVKYNKDTNSLTVTHRPTGGDPTEATRSEEFDHIFNSVPFNLLRFWELPPHSSLMRRAIDRLVFDGAVKVAIQYKERFWEHLEHPIIGGCGRVIYLAGVMLAAYISSSDARVACAMPETEHIAYIQRAMVELHGSIADEMWTGNYDRHCWDNDEHHAGSWAVPIVPQQQLYLPAYWQTEFNTVFIGEHTAYTHSWIFSALESSTRGSVQMLLDLGLIDEAKEVTRTWMARWINL
;
A
#
# COMPACT_ATOMS: atom_id res chain seq x y z
N MET A 1 66.33 -60.00 1.75
CA MET A 1 67.63 -59.31 1.54
C MET A 1 67.65 -58.09 2.45
N HIS A 2 68.69 -58.02 3.30
CA HIS A 2 69.19 -56.90 4.14
C HIS A 2 68.21 -56.11 5.04
N LEU A 3 68.23 -56.23 6.37
CA LEU A 3 69.24 -55.86 7.39
C LEU A 3 69.78 -54.43 7.27
N SER A 4 69.39 -53.57 8.21
CA SER A 4 70.32 -52.70 8.97
C SER A 4 69.64 -52.04 10.17
N ASN A 5 70.21 -52.31 11.35
CA ASN A 5 69.97 -51.65 12.65
C ASN A 5 70.37 -50.17 12.64
N LEU A 6 69.78 -49.37 13.53
CA LEU A 6 70.54 -48.45 14.41
C LEU A 6 69.69 -48.05 15.65
N GLN A 7 70.29 -48.19 16.84
CA GLN A 7 69.78 -47.76 18.14
C GLN A 7 69.96 -46.24 18.33
N THR A 8 69.03 -45.54 18.99
CA THR A 8 69.37 -44.43 19.90
C THR A 8 68.27 -44.21 20.96
N LEU A 9 68.69 -43.92 22.19
CA LEU A 9 67.89 -43.75 23.40
C LEU A 9 67.13 -42.41 23.49
N PHE A 10 66.12 -42.39 24.37
CA PHE A 10 65.87 -41.46 25.49
C PHE A 10 64.50 -40.71 25.56
N VAL A 11 63.96 -40.77 26.79
CA VAL A 11 62.90 -39.97 27.45
C VAL A 11 61.43 -40.39 27.24
N LEU A 12 60.94 -41.28 28.11
CA LEU A 12 59.52 -41.32 28.48
C LEU A 12 59.23 -40.23 29.51
N ALA A 13 58.40 -39.25 29.13
CA ALA A 13 57.74 -38.36 30.08
C ALA A 13 56.50 -39.09 30.63
N LEU A 14 56.53 -39.49 31.90
CA LEU A 14 55.33 -39.86 32.65
C LEU A 14 54.58 -38.59 33.01
N ALA A 15 53.47 -38.32 32.32
CA ALA A 15 52.48 -37.35 32.77
C ALA A 15 51.60 -38.02 33.84
N THR A 16 51.77 -37.60 35.10
CA THR A 16 50.85 -37.90 36.19
C THR A 16 49.53 -37.20 35.96
N LEU A 17 48.48 -37.94 35.59
CA LEU A 17 47.08 -37.47 35.68
C LEU A 17 46.71 -37.39 37.16
N GLN A 18 46.75 -36.19 37.73
CA GLN A 18 46.04 -35.90 38.98
C GLN A 18 44.54 -35.90 38.68
N GLN A 19 43.86 -36.98 39.05
CA GLN A 19 42.41 -36.94 39.24
C GLN A 19 42.12 -36.03 40.43
N VAL A 20 41.68 -34.81 40.13
CA VAL A 20 41.00 -33.97 41.12
C VAL A 20 39.64 -34.62 41.34
N ALA A 21 39.48 -35.30 42.48
CA ALA A 21 38.18 -35.69 42.97
C ALA A 21 37.41 -34.39 43.29
N SER A 22 36.51 -33.99 42.39
CA SER A 22 35.50 -32.98 42.71
C SER A 22 34.52 -33.63 43.68
N ASP A 23 34.31 -33.03 44.85
CA ASP A 23 33.23 -33.41 45.74
C ASP A 23 31.91 -33.47 44.95
N PRO A 24 31.05 -34.49 45.16
CA PRO A 24 29.78 -34.59 44.45
C PRO A 24 28.95 -33.34 44.78
N ILE A 25 28.71 -32.51 43.75
CA ILE A 25 27.90 -31.30 43.87
C ILE A 25 26.51 -31.73 44.35
N PRO A 26 26.01 -31.17 45.47
CA PRO A 26 24.70 -31.50 45.97
C PRO A 26 23.62 -31.23 44.90
N ARG A 27 22.67 -32.17 44.75
CA ARG A 27 21.56 -32.13 43.78
C ARG A 27 20.65 -30.90 43.92
N PHE A 28 20.80 -30.13 45.00
CA PHE A 28 20.02 -28.92 45.32
C PHE A 28 20.94 -27.72 45.59
N SER A 29 21.97 -27.54 44.75
CA SER A 29 22.85 -26.38 44.85
C SER A 29 22.23 -25.10 44.28
N VAL A 30 21.17 -25.25 43.48
CA VAL A 30 20.43 -24.15 42.85
C VAL A 30 18.96 -24.27 43.20
N ALA A 31 18.40 -23.26 43.86
CA ALA A 31 16.99 -23.19 44.25
C ALA A 31 16.24 -22.17 43.39
N PHE A 32 15.04 -22.53 42.93
CA PHE A 32 14.15 -21.59 42.24
C PHE A 32 13.22 -20.90 43.24
N LYS A 33 13.04 -19.59 43.10
CA LYS A 33 12.09 -18.82 43.90
C LYS A 33 10.84 -18.54 43.09
N GLY A 34 9.68 -18.79 43.69
CA GLY A 34 8.37 -18.53 43.10
C GLY A 34 8.15 -17.05 42.77
N PRO A 35 7.06 -16.72 42.03
CA PRO A 35 5.90 -17.57 41.80
C PRO A 35 6.09 -18.66 40.72
N PHE A 36 5.50 -19.84 40.93
CA PHE A 36 5.50 -20.97 39.99
C PHE A 36 4.20 -21.03 39.17
N SER A 37 3.91 -19.90 38.52
CA SER A 37 2.80 -19.74 37.59
C SER A 37 3.33 -19.06 36.34
N VAL A 38 2.92 -19.54 35.17
CA VAL A 38 3.39 -19.03 33.90
C VAL A 38 2.24 -18.96 32.88
N GLU A 39 2.28 -17.94 32.04
CA GLU A 39 1.32 -17.72 30.98
C GLU A 39 1.85 -18.24 29.64
N GLU A 40 1.03 -19.00 28.89
CA GLU A 40 1.39 -19.43 27.53
C GLU A 40 1.66 -18.21 26.63
N SER A 41 2.76 -18.23 25.86
CA SER A 41 3.20 -17.07 25.05
C SER A 41 3.51 -15.79 25.85
N GLY A 42 3.60 -15.89 27.18
CA GLY A 42 3.99 -14.79 28.06
C GLY A 42 5.50 -14.73 28.30
N VAL A 43 5.92 -13.79 29.15
CA VAL A 43 7.30 -13.70 29.61
C VAL A 43 7.37 -13.68 31.11
N GLN A 44 8.23 -14.55 31.66
CA GLN A 44 8.34 -14.80 33.09
C GLN A 44 9.78 -14.55 33.57
N ASN A 45 9.93 -13.78 34.65
CA ASN A 45 11.20 -13.70 35.36
C ASN A 45 11.40 -14.96 36.20
N ILE A 46 12.54 -15.62 36.02
CA ILE A 46 13.00 -16.74 36.83
C ILE A 46 14.00 -16.20 37.85
N ASN A 47 13.72 -16.43 39.13
CA ASN A 47 14.61 -16.06 40.22
C ASN A 47 15.28 -17.31 40.77
N VAL A 48 16.59 -17.24 40.92
CA VAL A 48 17.45 -18.34 41.33
C VAL A 48 18.23 -17.93 42.57
N ALA A 49 18.40 -18.85 43.51
CA ALA A 49 19.31 -18.73 44.64
C ALA A 49 20.35 -19.86 44.60
N PHE A 50 21.58 -19.53 44.97
CA PHE A 50 22.68 -20.48 45.03
C PHE A 50 22.90 -20.85 46.50
N GLU A 51 22.59 -22.10 46.85
CA GLU A 51 22.73 -22.60 48.22
C GLU A 51 24.17 -23.05 48.52
N HIS A 52 24.97 -23.28 47.47
CA HIS A 52 26.36 -23.74 47.55
C HIS A 52 27.27 -22.93 46.60
N ASP A 53 28.59 -22.97 46.84
CA ASP A 53 29.59 -22.37 45.93
C ASP A 53 29.76 -23.24 44.67
N VAL A 54 28.92 -22.97 43.67
CA VAL A 54 28.92 -23.66 42.38
C VAL A 54 29.58 -22.82 41.28
N HIS A 55 30.32 -23.50 40.41
CA HIS A 55 31.06 -22.91 39.30
C HIS A 55 31.02 -23.85 38.09
N GLY A 56 30.81 -23.31 36.88
CA GLY A 56 30.63 -24.11 35.66
C GLY A 56 29.64 -23.46 34.68
N GLU A 57 29.19 -24.21 33.68
CA GLU A 57 28.10 -23.82 32.78
C GLU A 57 26.74 -24.18 33.39
N LEU A 58 26.01 -23.16 33.86
CA LEU A 58 24.63 -23.28 34.31
C LEU A 58 23.66 -23.22 33.12
N THR A 59 22.88 -24.27 32.92
CA THR A 59 21.75 -24.31 31.96
C THR A 59 20.43 -24.39 32.72
N ILE A 60 19.51 -23.47 32.40
CA ILE A 60 18.12 -23.53 32.87
C ILE A 60 17.26 -24.08 31.74
N ALA A 61 16.45 -25.08 32.03
CA ALA A 61 15.54 -25.71 31.08
C ALA A 61 14.17 -25.96 31.69
N TYR A 62 13.14 -26.12 30.86
CA TYR A 62 11.79 -26.41 31.27
C TYR A 62 11.32 -27.74 30.67
N GLY A 63 10.67 -28.59 31.47
CA GLY A 63 10.14 -29.86 30.99
C GLY A 63 9.39 -30.64 32.08
N SER A 64 9.21 -31.94 31.87
CA SER A 64 8.63 -32.82 32.90
C SER A 64 9.43 -32.73 34.20
N CYS A 65 8.76 -32.69 35.35
CA CYS A 65 9.45 -32.65 36.65
C CYS A 65 10.29 -33.91 36.94
N GLY A 66 10.08 -34.99 36.18
CA GLY A 66 10.91 -36.20 36.25
C GLY A 66 12.15 -36.17 35.36
N ALA A 67 12.37 -35.12 34.55
CA ALA A 67 13.52 -35.04 33.66
C ALA A 67 14.83 -35.04 34.45
N SER A 68 15.77 -35.86 33.97
CA SER A 68 17.08 -36.10 34.59
C SER A 68 18.24 -35.67 33.70
N THR A 69 17.98 -35.46 32.40
CA THR A 69 18.94 -35.00 31.40
C THR A 69 18.38 -33.85 30.57
N LEU A 70 19.26 -33.09 29.90
CA LEU A 70 18.87 -31.99 29.01
C LEU A 70 18.15 -32.44 27.73
N ASP A 71 18.12 -33.73 27.42
CA ASP A 71 17.42 -34.28 26.25
C ASP A 71 15.96 -34.66 26.60
N GLU A 72 15.64 -34.79 27.89
CA GLU A 72 14.30 -35.12 28.40
C GLU A 72 13.43 -33.88 28.68
N VAL A 73 14.03 -32.68 28.64
CA VAL A 73 13.33 -31.42 28.88
C VAL A 73 12.63 -30.94 27.59
N HIS A 74 11.52 -30.21 27.73
CA HIS A 74 10.79 -29.68 26.59
C HIS A 74 11.60 -28.64 25.81
N HIS A 75 12.25 -27.71 26.52
CA HIS A 75 13.11 -26.70 25.89
C HIS A 75 14.11 -26.12 26.89
N ARG A 76 15.21 -25.59 26.36
CA ARG A 76 16.19 -24.83 27.14
C ARG A 76 15.72 -23.37 27.23
N VAL A 77 15.75 -22.81 28.43
CA VAL A 77 15.46 -21.39 28.66
C VAL A 77 16.69 -20.54 28.35
N GLY A 78 17.87 -20.99 28.79
CA GLY A 78 19.15 -20.34 28.48
C GLY A 78 20.31 -21.00 29.22
N SER A 79 21.54 -20.68 28.80
CA SER A 79 22.77 -21.13 29.48
C SER A 79 23.76 -20.00 29.72
N THR A 80 24.54 -20.13 30.79
CA THR A 80 25.58 -19.19 31.14
C THR A 80 26.66 -19.81 32.02
N HIS A 81 27.90 -19.33 31.89
CA HIS A 81 28.97 -19.63 32.84
C HIS A 81 28.81 -18.80 34.12
N ILE A 82 29.06 -19.41 35.27
CA ILE A 82 28.91 -18.80 36.61
C ILE A 82 30.09 -19.13 37.53
N GLY A 83 30.24 -18.35 38.60
CA GLY A 83 31.23 -18.61 39.66
C GLY A 83 32.66 -18.34 39.19
N LYS A 84 33.60 -19.22 39.55
CA LYS A 84 35.04 -19.09 39.24
C LYS A 84 35.41 -19.47 37.80
N HIS A 85 34.44 -19.71 36.92
CA HIS A 85 34.71 -20.08 35.53
C HIS A 85 35.31 -18.90 34.74
N PRO A 86 36.33 -19.08 33.88
CA PRO A 86 36.98 -17.98 33.14
C PRO A 86 36.00 -17.11 32.34
N LEU A 87 34.92 -17.70 31.82
CA LEU A 87 33.89 -17.01 31.05
C LEU A 87 32.77 -16.37 31.91
N ALA A 88 32.78 -16.55 33.23
CA ALA A 88 31.82 -15.93 34.15
C ALA A 88 32.13 -14.44 34.40
N ALA A 89 33.32 -13.96 34.02
CA ALA A 89 33.76 -12.56 34.18
C ALA A 89 32.82 -11.51 33.57
N ARG A 90 31.96 -11.92 32.62
CA ARG A 90 30.90 -11.08 32.05
C ARG A 90 29.80 -10.68 33.05
N HIS A 91 29.71 -11.36 34.20
CA HIS A 91 28.72 -11.12 35.25
C HIS A 91 29.29 -10.36 36.43
N ILE A 92 30.17 -9.38 36.16
CA ILE A 92 30.90 -8.65 37.19
C ILE A 92 29.99 -7.91 38.19
N ASP A 93 28.78 -7.55 37.75
CA ASP A 93 27.78 -6.87 38.58
C ASP A 93 27.01 -7.81 39.53
N TRP A 94 27.23 -9.12 39.43
CA TRP A 94 26.60 -10.12 40.28
C TRP A 94 27.58 -10.65 41.32
N GLU A 95 27.11 -10.82 42.56
CA GLU A 95 27.89 -11.41 43.64
C GLU A 95 28.47 -12.77 43.20
N ASP A 96 29.78 -12.93 43.34
CA ASP A 96 30.54 -14.09 42.89
C ASP A 96 30.30 -14.50 41.43
N GLN A 97 29.90 -13.56 40.56
CA GLN A 97 29.60 -13.81 39.14
C GLN A 97 28.48 -14.84 38.95
N ARG A 98 27.49 -14.84 39.84
CA ARG A 98 26.35 -15.77 39.86
C ARG A 98 25.01 -15.03 39.65
N PRO A 99 24.52 -14.92 38.40
CA PRO A 99 23.25 -14.25 38.12
C PRO A 99 22.08 -14.93 38.81
N THR A 100 21.25 -14.16 39.53
CA THR A 100 20.09 -14.68 40.26
C THR A 100 18.77 -14.41 39.53
N LYS A 101 18.79 -13.76 38.36
CA LYS A 101 17.61 -13.44 37.57
C LYS A 101 17.80 -13.83 36.11
N PHE A 102 16.81 -14.52 35.55
CA PHE A 102 16.75 -14.92 34.15
C PHE A 102 15.38 -14.56 33.58
N VAL A 103 15.30 -14.36 32.27
CA VAL A 103 14.04 -14.08 31.57
C VAL A 103 13.67 -15.29 30.73
N TRP A 104 12.44 -15.76 30.87
CA TRP A 104 11.90 -16.88 30.12
C TRP A 104 10.79 -16.42 29.18
N VAL A 105 11.01 -16.59 27.87
CA VAL A 105 9.98 -16.43 26.85
C VAL A 105 9.28 -17.77 26.66
N VAL A 106 8.01 -17.83 27.01
CA VAL A 106 7.27 -19.08 27.17
C VAL A 106 6.67 -19.50 25.82
N PRO A 107 6.91 -20.72 25.32
CA PRO A 107 6.31 -21.18 24.07
C PRO A 107 4.77 -21.21 24.11
N ARG A 108 4.14 -21.20 22.93
CA ARG A 108 2.67 -21.18 22.78
C ARG A 108 1.98 -22.46 23.23
N SER A 109 2.69 -23.57 23.34
CA SER A 109 2.16 -24.86 23.77
C SER A 109 3.14 -25.46 24.77
N ILE A 110 2.85 -25.28 26.06
CA ILE A 110 3.57 -25.94 27.15
C ILE A 110 2.56 -26.61 28.08
N GLU A 111 2.92 -27.80 28.55
CA GLU A 111 2.17 -28.48 29.60
C GLU A 111 2.72 -28.11 30.98
N LYS A 112 2.03 -28.54 32.05
CA LYS A 112 2.54 -28.38 33.42
C LYS A 112 3.88 -29.11 33.55
N GLY A 113 4.88 -28.41 34.06
CA GLY A 113 6.24 -28.91 34.18
C GLY A 113 7.05 -28.13 35.21
N CYS A 114 8.34 -28.44 35.33
CA CYS A 114 9.26 -27.80 36.26
C CYS A 114 10.41 -27.13 35.51
N LEU A 115 10.98 -26.09 36.10
CA LEU A 115 12.30 -25.60 35.73
C LEU A 115 13.37 -26.53 36.34
N HIS A 116 14.38 -26.80 35.55
CA HIS A 116 15.54 -27.60 35.90
C HIS A 116 16.80 -26.75 35.74
N ALA A 117 17.70 -26.82 36.72
CA ALA A 117 19.03 -26.26 36.64
C ALA A 117 20.04 -27.40 36.47
N PHE A 118 20.86 -27.30 35.43
CA PHE A 118 21.97 -28.21 35.17
C PHE A 118 23.29 -27.44 35.26
N LEU A 119 24.28 -27.99 35.95
CA LEU A 119 25.65 -27.47 35.96
C LEU A 119 26.54 -28.49 35.24
N ASP A 120 27.18 -28.08 34.14
CA ASP A 120 28.00 -28.97 33.30
C ASP A 120 27.26 -30.28 32.93
N ASN A 121 25.99 -30.13 32.55
CA ASN A 121 25.02 -31.20 32.25
C ASN A 121 24.62 -32.12 33.43
N GLN A 122 24.99 -31.80 34.67
CA GLN A 122 24.54 -32.52 35.87
C GLN A 122 23.38 -31.78 36.56
N PRO A 123 22.31 -32.46 36.99
CA PRO A 123 21.18 -31.81 37.64
C PRO A 123 21.55 -31.26 39.02
N VAL A 124 21.36 -29.95 39.22
CA VAL A 124 21.72 -29.23 40.46
C VAL A 124 20.55 -28.45 41.08
N GLY A 125 19.36 -28.46 40.46
CA GLY A 125 18.17 -27.82 41.00
C GLY A 125 16.90 -28.12 40.21
N ILE A 126 15.76 -28.13 40.90
CA ILE A 126 14.43 -28.26 40.29
C ILE A 126 13.45 -27.32 41.00
N SER A 127 12.52 -26.70 40.26
CA SER A 127 11.48 -25.85 40.82
C SER A 127 10.27 -26.65 41.31
N GLU A 128 9.33 -25.98 41.98
CA GLU A 128 7.97 -26.53 42.09
C GLU A 128 7.29 -26.59 40.72
N LEU A 129 6.20 -27.36 40.64
CA LEU A 129 5.39 -27.52 39.43
C LEU A 129 4.78 -26.19 39.02
N PHE A 130 5.09 -25.74 37.80
CA PHE A 130 4.47 -24.56 37.23
C PHE A 130 3.01 -24.83 36.85
N SER A 131 2.13 -23.96 37.34
CA SER A 131 0.78 -23.83 36.79
C SER A 131 0.84 -23.05 35.49
N VAL A 132 0.30 -23.63 34.41
CA VAL A 132 0.20 -22.97 33.11
C VAL A 132 -1.20 -22.37 32.99
N THR A 133 -1.29 -21.06 32.91
CA THR A 133 -2.52 -20.34 32.63
C THR A 133 -2.58 -19.97 31.16
N LYS A 134 -3.67 -20.34 30.49
CA LYS A 134 -3.95 -19.84 29.15
C LYS A 134 -4.31 -18.36 29.26
N ARG A 135 -3.62 -17.51 28.52
CA ARG A 135 -4.02 -16.11 28.38
C ARG A 135 -5.41 -16.08 27.78
N VAL A 136 -6.41 -15.75 28.60
CA VAL A 136 -7.69 -15.28 28.07
C VAL A 136 -7.43 -13.84 27.63
N ILE A 137 -6.88 -13.69 26.43
CA ILE A 137 -6.92 -12.40 25.74
C ILE A 137 -8.41 -12.09 25.62
N LYS A 138 -8.94 -11.17 26.43
CA LYS A 138 -10.21 -10.52 26.11
C LYS A 138 -10.05 -10.06 24.66
N ARG A 139 -10.88 -10.58 23.75
CA ARG A 139 -10.84 -10.26 22.31
C ARG A 139 -10.40 -8.81 22.15
N SER A 140 -9.19 -8.58 21.65
CA SER A 140 -8.76 -7.21 21.37
C SER A 140 -9.76 -6.65 20.38
N THR A 141 -10.13 -5.38 20.56
CA THR A 141 -11.00 -4.73 19.58
C THR A 141 -10.27 -4.74 18.24
N THR A 142 -10.88 -5.37 17.25
CA THR A 142 -10.36 -5.42 15.88
C THR A 142 -10.68 -4.12 15.18
N PHE A 143 -10.00 -3.84 14.07
CA PHE A 143 -10.31 -2.66 13.25
C PHE A 143 -11.78 -2.62 12.83
N ALA A 144 -12.32 -3.77 12.43
CA ALA A 144 -13.71 -3.93 12.04
C ALA A 144 -14.73 -3.58 13.15
N ASP A 145 -14.33 -3.66 14.42
CA ASP A 145 -15.20 -3.33 15.55
C ASP A 145 -15.32 -1.81 15.79
N VAL A 146 -14.43 -1.00 15.20
CA VAL A 146 -14.35 0.46 15.44
C VAL A 146 -14.45 1.31 14.18
N ALA A 147 -14.17 0.74 13.02
CA ALA A 147 -14.22 1.44 11.74
C ALA A 147 -15.65 1.48 11.17
N ASP A 148 -16.01 2.58 10.51
CA ASP A 148 -17.27 2.77 9.76
C ASP A 148 -17.03 2.66 8.24
N PRO A 149 -17.33 1.52 7.58
CA PRO A 149 -17.13 1.29 6.13
C PRO A 149 -17.67 2.35 5.20
N MET A 150 -18.60 3.19 5.65
CA MET A 150 -19.23 4.21 4.84
C MET A 150 -18.84 5.63 5.26
N GLY A 151 -18.10 5.78 6.37
CA GLY A 151 -17.75 7.07 6.92
C GLY A 151 -16.30 7.16 7.40
N PRO A 152 -15.97 8.18 8.22
CA PRO A 152 -14.63 8.37 8.75
C PRO A 152 -14.17 7.19 9.62
N TRP A 153 -13.40 6.26 9.05
CA TRP A 153 -12.96 5.05 9.75
C TRP A 153 -12.01 5.31 10.91
N PHE A 154 -11.31 6.45 10.87
CA PHE A 154 -10.28 6.82 11.84
C PHE A 154 -10.84 7.33 13.17
N ASP A 155 -12.09 7.80 13.22
CA ASP A 155 -12.70 8.33 14.44
C ASP A 155 -12.72 7.25 15.54
N GLY A 156 -13.10 6.02 15.19
CA GLY A 156 -13.12 4.90 16.12
C GLY A 156 -11.73 4.51 16.65
N VAL A 157 -10.68 4.80 15.88
CA VAL A 157 -9.28 4.51 16.26
C VAL A 157 -8.75 5.57 17.21
N GLU A 158 -8.96 6.86 16.89
CA GLU A 158 -8.47 7.97 17.71
C GLU A 158 -9.08 7.93 19.11
N TYR A 159 -10.39 7.68 19.20
CA TYR A 159 -11.12 7.65 20.48
C TYR A 159 -11.07 6.28 21.18
N LEU A 160 -10.28 5.34 20.70
CA LEU A 160 -10.16 4.00 21.29
C LEU A 160 -9.63 4.09 22.73
N LYS A 161 -10.42 3.65 23.71
CA LYS A 161 -10.08 3.68 25.14
C LYS A 161 -9.28 2.48 25.63
N GLN A 162 -9.05 1.49 24.76
CA GLN A 162 -8.29 0.30 25.14
C GLN A 162 -6.83 0.63 25.41
N LYS A 163 -6.25 -0.12 26.36
CA LYS A 163 -4.84 0.02 26.72
C LYS A 163 -3.98 -0.88 25.84
N GLU A 164 -2.82 -0.37 25.46
CA GLU A 164 -1.80 -1.13 24.80
C GLU A 164 -1.41 -2.38 25.64
N PRO A 165 -1.16 -3.53 24.99
CA PRO A 165 -0.54 -4.67 25.63
C PRO A 165 0.84 -4.36 26.24
N ASP A 166 1.39 -5.30 27.00
CA ASP A 166 2.73 -5.14 27.56
C ASP A 166 3.83 -5.07 26.47
N ALA A 167 4.96 -4.44 26.81
CA ALA A 167 6.06 -4.20 25.88
C ALA A 167 6.65 -5.49 25.27
N VAL A 168 6.53 -6.62 25.96
CA VAL A 168 7.07 -7.88 25.45
C VAL A 168 6.17 -8.47 24.38
N PHE A 169 4.86 -8.42 24.59
CA PHE A 169 3.89 -8.71 23.54
C PHE A 169 4.13 -7.84 22.31
N VAL A 170 4.22 -6.51 22.50
CA VAL A 170 4.48 -5.55 21.41
C VAL A 170 5.76 -5.92 20.65
N SER A 171 6.86 -6.17 21.35
CA SER A 171 8.12 -6.57 20.73
C SER A 171 8.01 -7.88 19.95
N SER A 172 7.28 -8.87 20.48
CA SER A 172 7.08 -10.16 19.79
C SER A 172 6.30 -10.00 18.48
N VAL A 173 5.27 -9.13 18.47
CA VAL A 173 4.48 -8.82 17.28
C VAL A 173 5.33 -8.07 16.25
N LYS A 174 6.13 -7.08 16.66
CA LYS A 174 6.99 -6.32 15.75
C LYS A 174 8.11 -7.17 15.10
N SER A 175 8.43 -8.32 15.69
CA SER A 175 9.42 -9.27 15.13
C SER A 175 8.88 -10.15 13.99
N LYS A 176 7.56 -10.16 13.78
CA LYS A 176 6.87 -10.96 12.74
C LYS A 176 7.34 -10.58 11.33
N LYS A 177 7.27 -11.54 10.40
CA LYS A 177 7.67 -11.33 9.00
C LYS A 177 6.47 -10.90 8.16
N PHE A 178 6.52 -9.71 7.58
CA PHE A 178 5.45 -9.15 6.76
C PHE A 178 5.77 -9.23 5.26
N GLY A 179 4.82 -9.72 4.47
CA GLY A 179 4.88 -9.69 3.01
C GLY A 179 4.09 -8.50 2.48
N ILE A 180 4.67 -7.76 1.53
CA ILE A 180 3.97 -6.70 0.78
C ILE A 180 3.96 -7.13 -0.69
N LEU A 181 2.78 -7.41 -1.23
CA LEU A 181 2.64 -7.86 -2.61
C LEU A 181 2.36 -6.64 -3.50
N GLY A 182 3.34 -6.27 -4.32
CA GLY A 182 3.34 -5.06 -5.15
C GLY A 182 4.07 -3.88 -4.50
N ALA A 183 4.89 -3.21 -5.30
CA ALA A 183 5.56 -1.94 -5.06
C ALA A 183 4.85 -0.78 -5.79
N GLY A 184 3.52 -0.89 -5.93
CA GLY A 184 2.65 0.26 -6.17
C GLY A 184 2.73 1.25 -5.00
N ILE A 185 2.21 2.47 -5.19
CA ILE A 185 2.33 3.52 -4.17
C ILE A 185 1.75 3.11 -2.80
N SER A 186 0.70 2.29 -2.78
CA SER A 186 0.12 1.74 -1.54
C SER A 186 1.08 0.79 -0.82
N GLY A 187 1.70 -0.16 -1.54
CA GLY A 187 2.69 -1.07 -0.96
C GLY A 187 3.95 -0.35 -0.47
N LEU A 188 4.43 0.64 -1.23
CA LEU A 188 5.55 1.50 -0.84
C LEU A 188 5.22 2.29 0.42
N HIS A 189 4.05 2.93 0.49
CA HIS A 189 3.62 3.68 1.66
C HIS A 189 3.43 2.79 2.89
N THR A 190 2.86 1.59 2.74
CA THR A 190 2.80 0.60 3.83
C THR A 190 4.19 0.25 4.36
N SER A 191 5.19 0.05 3.49
CA SER A 191 6.55 -0.26 3.95
C SER A 191 7.15 0.87 4.81
N LEU A 192 6.87 2.12 4.45
CA LEU A 192 7.28 3.30 5.22
C LEU A 192 6.55 3.37 6.57
N ILE A 193 5.23 3.10 6.59
CA ILE A 193 4.44 3.08 7.82
C ILE A 193 4.97 2.02 8.79
N LEU A 194 5.21 0.80 8.31
CA LEU A 194 5.75 -0.30 9.13
C LEU A 194 7.10 0.09 9.75
N ASP A 195 8.01 0.66 8.95
CA ASP A 195 9.29 1.14 9.47
C ASP A 195 9.12 2.26 10.51
N SER A 196 8.19 3.20 10.29
CA SER A 196 7.96 4.31 11.24
C SER A 196 7.51 3.86 12.63
N VAL A 197 6.87 2.69 12.72
CA VAL A 197 6.39 2.12 13.99
C VAL A 197 7.27 0.98 14.53
N GLY A 198 8.46 0.79 13.94
CA GLY A 198 9.45 -0.18 14.42
C GLY A 198 9.26 -1.61 13.92
N ILE A 199 8.45 -1.83 12.87
CA ILE A 199 8.31 -3.11 12.20
C ILE A 199 9.22 -3.12 10.97
N HIS A 200 10.38 -3.77 11.09
CA HIS A 200 11.42 -3.74 10.05
C HIS A 200 11.54 -5.03 9.23
N ASN A 201 10.98 -6.13 9.73
CA ASN A 201 11.04 -7.44 9.11
C ASN A 201 9.94 -7.61 8.05
N TRP A 202 10.05 -6.85 6.97
CA TRP A 202 9.14 -6.92 5.83
C TRP A 202 9.88 -7.11 4.52
N LYS A 203 9.19 -7.66 3.52
CA LYS A 203 9.71 -7.83 2.15
C LYS A 203 8.65 -7.49 1.11
N ILE A 204 9.03 -6.75 0.08
CA ILE A 204 8.19 -6.43 -1.07
C ILE A 204 8.47 -7.41 -2.21
N LEU A 205 7.41 -7.99 -2.79
CA LEU A 205 7.47 -8.77 -4.03
C LEU A 205 6.85 -7.93 -5.16
N GLU A 206 7.66 -7.48 -6.11
CA GLU A 206 7.22 -6.65 -7.24
C GLU A 206 7.36 -7.42 -8.55
N SER A 207 6.30 -7.43 -9.35
CA SER A 207 6.24 -8.09 -10.64
C SER A 207 6.98 -7.34 -11.74
N ASP A 208 7.06 -6.03 -11.68
CA ASP A 208 7.80 -5.18 -12.63
C ASP A 208 9.28 -5.05 -12.19
N SER A 209 10.08 -4.46 -13.06
CA SER A 209 11.40 -3.91 -12.79
C SER A 209 11.35 -2.48 -12.23
N ARG A 210 10.19 -1.82 -12.30
CA ARG A 210 9.94 -0.43 -11.89
C ARG A 210 9.10 -0.33 -10.62
N LEU A 211 9.22 0.80 -9.92
CA LEU A 211 8.38 1.16 -8.78
C LEU A 211 7.17 2.01 -9.21
N GLY A 212 6.10 1.94 -8.42
CA GLY A 212 5.00 2.90 -8.48
C GLY A 212 3.71 2.40 -9.09
N GLY A 213 3.69 1.17 -9.61
CA GLY A 213 2.51 0.59 -10.26
C GLY A 213 1.98 1.53 -11.34
N ARG A 214 0.73 1.98 -11.21
CA ARG A 214 0.09 2.87 -12.20
C ARG A 214 0.62 4.30 -12.26
N ILE A 215 1.49 4.71 -11.33
CA ILE A 215 2.20 5.99 -11.43
C ILE A 215 3.32 5.85 -12.45
N TYR A 216 3.07 6.28 -13.70
CA TYR A 216 4.00 6.10 -14.82
C TYR A 216 4.22 7.37 -15.63
N THR A 217 5.49 7.79 -15.67
CA THR A 217 6.02 8.82 -16.56
C THR A 217 6.83 8.16 -17.68
N THR A 218 6.55 8.52 -18.93
CA THR A 218 7.39 8.14 -20.07
C THR A 218 8.35 9.27 -20.42
N TYR A 219 9.59 8.93 -20.78
CA TYR A 219 10.61 9.86 -21.27
C TYR A 219 10.95 9.46 -22.70
N LEU A 220 10.65 10.34 -23.66
CA LEU A 220 10.78 10.04 -25.08
C LEU A 220 12.22 10.20 -25.56
N ASN A 221 12.57 9.50 -26.65
CA ASN A 221 13.90 9.59 -27.25
C ASN A 221 15.05 9.23 -26.29
N ASN A 222 14.81 8.34 -25.32
CA ASN A 222 15.76 7.90 -24.29
C ASN A 222 16.36 9.05 -23.45
N THR A 223 15.63 10.15 -23.32
CA THR A 223 16.08 11.31 -22.55
C THR A 223 16.01 11.04 -21.06
N SER A 224 16.86 11.74 -20.32
CA SER A 224 16.82 11.81 -18.86
C SER A 224 15.68 12.73 -18.36
N PRO A 225 15.30 12.63 -17.07
CA PRO A 225 14.34 13.54 -16.47
C PRO A 225 14.77 15.02 -16.50
N ASP A 226 16.08 15.31 -16.54
CA ASP A 226 16.62 16.67 -16.61
C ASP A 226 16.45 17.34 -17.98
N GLU A 227 16.16 16.56 -19.02
CA GLU A 227 15.92 17.06 -20.38
C GLU A 227 14.44 17.42 -20.62
N TYR A 228 13.56 17.06 -19.68
CA TYR A 228 12.13 17.41 -19.72
C TYR A 228 11.37 16.96 -20.98
N GLN A 229 11.82 15.89 -21.63
CA GLN A 229 11.18 15.30 -22.81
C GLN A 229 10.24 14.16 -22.36
N TYR A 230 9.27 14.48 -21.50
CA TYR A 230 8.42 13.47 -20.85
C TYR A 230 6.93 13.82 -20.85
N HIS A 231 6.09 12.80 -20.63
CA HIS A 231 4.71 13.02 -20.21
C HIS A 231 4.24 11.89 -19.29
N GLU A 232 3.16 12.15 -18.56
CA GLU A 232 2.51 11.14 -17.73
C GLU A 232 1.58 10.27 -18.56
N LEU A 233 1.81 8.97 -18.50
CA LEU A 233 0.92 7.92 -19.00
C LEU A 233 0.13 7.23 -17.86
N GLY A 234 0.47 7.55 -16.61
CA GLY A 234 -0.24 7.14 -15.40
C GLY A 234 -1.37 8.12 -14.97
N PRO A 235 -1.51 8.44 -13.68
CA PRO A 235 -2.66 9.18 -13.15
C PRO A 235 -2.73 10.64 -13.60
N MET A 236 -3.86 11.26 -13.26
CA MET A 236 -4.15 12.69 -13.42
C MET A 236 -3.27 13.56 -12.52
N ARG A 237 -3.47 14.89 -12.59
CA ARG A 237 -2.75 15.89 -11.79
C ARG A 237 -3.42 16.15 -10.45
N PHE A 238 -2.78 16.90 -9.56
CA PHE A 238 -3.27 17.11 -8.20
C PHE A 238 -4.14 18.37 -8.15
N PRO A 239 -5.45 18.25 -7.89
CA PRO A 239 -6.33 19.41 -7.73
C PRO A 239 -6.09 20.06 -6.35
N MET A 240 -5.73 21.34 -6.31
CA MET A 240 -5.19 21.97 -5.10
C MET A 240 -6.22 22.84 -4.39
N THR A 241 -6.83 23.78 -5.10
CA THR A 241 -7.76 24.75 -4.53
C THR A 241 -8.93 25.01 -5.47
N ILE A 242 -10.09 25.29 -4.89
CA ILE A 242 -11.30 25.73 -5.58
C ILE A 242 -11.54 27.19 -5.18
N LYS A 243 -11.96 27.99 -6.16
CA LYS A 243 -12.34 29.39 -6.02
C LYS A 243 -13.83 29.54 -6.28
N ASP A 244 -14.55 30.00 -5.27
CA ASP A 244 -15.96 30.33 -5.38
C ASP A 244 -16.14 31.54 -6.34
N PRO A 245 -16.94 31.41 -7.40
CA PRO A 245 -17.12 32.48 -8.38
C PRO A 245 -17.90 33.68 -7.84
N ASP A 246 -18.77 33.49 -6.85
CA ASP A 246 -19.66 34.51 -6.31
C ASP A 246 -18.98 35.30 -5.18
N THR A 247 -18.30 34.59 -4.28
CA THR A 247 -17.65 35.19 -3.11
C THR A 247 -16.19 35.53 -3.34
N ASN A 248 -15.58 34.97 -4.39
CA ASN A 248 -14.15 35.05 -4.68
C ASN A 248 -13.28 34.42 -3.55
N GLU A 249 -13.88 33.66 -2.62
CA GLU A 249 -13.18 32.87 -1.60
C GLU A 249 -12.42 31.71 -2.28
N THR A 250 -11.21 31.43 -1.81
CA THR A 250 -10.42 30.26 -2.26
C THR A 250 -10.23 29.32 -1.08
N PHE A 251 -10.55 28.04 -1.29
CA PHE A 251 -10.43 27.00 -0.27
C PHE A 251 -9.71 25.76 -0.81
N PRO A 252 -8.95 25.05 0.03
CA PRO A 252 -8.19 23.88 -0.39
C PRO A 252 -9.06 22.63 -0.57
N ILE A 253 -8.63 21.73 -1.44
CA ILE A 253 -9.07 20.33 -1.46
C ILE A 253 -8.18 19.56 -0.48
N MET A 254 -8.75 19.12 0.63
CA MET A 254 -7.98 18.64 1.78
C MET A 254 -7.37 17.26 1.59
N ASP A 255 -7.93 16.43 0.71
CA ASP A 255 -7.47 15.05 0.50
C ASP A 255 -6.05 14.99 -0.08
N GLN A 256 -5.69 15.97 -0.92
CA GLN A 256 -4.36 16.01 -1.52
C GLN A 256 -3.24 16.27 -0.52
N GLN A 257 -3.56 16.74 0.69
CA GLN A 257 -2.57 16.98 1.75
C GLN A 257 -1.80 15.70 2.12
N LEU A 258 -2.44 14.53 2.03
CA LEU A 258 -1.78 13.24 2.26
C LEU A 258 -0.63 13.00 1.25
N VAL A 259 -0.85 13.35 -0.02
CA VAL A 259 0.17 13.22 -1.07
C VAL A 259 1.32 14.21 -0.84
N LEU A 260 0.98 15.47 -0.49
CA LEU A 260 1.97 16.51 -0.21
C LEU A 260 2.83 16.16 1.01
N GLN A 261 2.20 15.65 2.07
CA GLN A 261 2.92 15.21 3.26
C GLN A 261 3.86 14.05 2.94
N LEU A 262 3.40 13.04 2.19
CA LEU A 262 4.26 11.92 1.82
C LEU A 262 5.51 12.40 1.08
N ALA A 263 5.36 13.32 0.13
CA ALA A 263 6.50 13.90 -0.56
C ALA A 263 7.47 14.60 0.39
N ASN A 264 6.97 15.39 1.36
CA ASN A 264 7.81 16.03 2.37
C ASN A 264 8.57 15.01 3.22
N VAL A 265 7.88 13.96 3.70
CA VAL A 265 8.51 12.88 4.48
C VAL A 265 9.60 12.19 3.67
N LEU A 266 9.35 11.89 2.39
CA LEU A 266 10.35 11.26 1.52
C LEU A 266 11.54 12.19 1.25
N ASN A 267 11.30 13.48 1.06
CA ASN A 267 12.38 14.46 0.89
C ASN A 267 13.26 14.53 2.14
N ASP A 268 12.65 14.59 3.33
CA ASP A 268 13.37 14.60 4.60
C ASP A 268 14.19 13.32 4.83
N LEU A 269 13.59 12.16 4.58
CA LEU A 269 14.27 10.86 4.72
C LEU A 269 15.43 10.67 3.74
N ASN A 270 15.36 11.29 2.56
CA ASN A 270 16.43 11.29 1.57
C ASN A 270 17.42 12.46 1.77
N GLY A 271 17.37 13.18 2.90
CA GLY A 271 18.29 14.28 3.19
C GLY A 271 18.17 15.45 2.20
N ASN A 272 16.99 15.63 1.59
CA ASN A 272 16.73 16.60 0.53
C ASN A 272 17.65 16.46 -0.69
N ASP A 273 18.05 15.23 -1.03
CA ASP A 273 18.79 14.95 -2.26
C ASP A 273 18.00 15.42 -3.49
N SER A 274 18.56 16.38 -4.23
CA SER A 274 17.96 16.97 -5.43
C SER A 274 17.59 15.97 -6.53
N VAL A 275 18.25 14.80 -6.60
CA VAL A 275 17.96 13.75 -7.57
C VAL A 275 16.69 12.98 -7.18
N LEU A 276 16.45 12.84 -5.88
CA LEU A 276 15.32 12.10 -5.33
C LEU A 276 14.15 13.00 -4.93
N ALA A 277 14.38 14.31 -4.85
CA ALA A 277 13.40 15.28 -4.41
C ALA A 277 12.09 15.21 -5.20
N VAL A 278 10.99 15.07 -4.48
CA VAL A 278 9.63 15.18 -5.00
C VAL A 278 9.21 16.64 -4.86
N LYS A 279 9.25 17.37 -5.96
CA LYS A 279 8.93 18.79 -6.00
C LYS A 279 7.64 19.04 -6.76
N PHE A 280 6.64 19.60 -6.09
CA PHE A 280 5.42 20.02 -6.75
C PHE A 280 5.62 21.32 -7.52
N ILE A 281 5.03 21.39 -8.71
CA ILE A 281 5.04 22.57 -9.57
C ILE A 281 3.64 22.81 -10.17
N PRO A 282 3.29 24.06 -10.51
CA PRO A 282 1.98 24.37 -11.05
C PRO A 282 1.68 23.63 -12.36
N TRP A 283 0.44 23.17 -12.49
CA TRP A 283 -0.13 22.58 -13.69
C TRP A 283 -1.30 23.44 -14.18
N ILE A 284 -1.39 23.68 -15.49
CA ILE A 284 -2.53 24.40 -16.08
C ILE A 284 -3.46 23.36 -16.68
N GLN A 285 -4.54 23.04 -15.97
CA GLN A 285 -5.52 22.04 -16.40
C GLN A 285 -6.32 22.48 -17.62
N ALA A 286 -6.64 23.77 -17.73
CA ALA A 286 -7.33 24.34 -18.88
C ALA A 286 -6.96 25.81 -19.08
N SER A 287 -7.07 26.29 -20.31
CA SER A 287 -6.93 27.71 -20.69
C SER A 287 -8.02 28.17 -21.65
N SER A 288 -8.10 29.48 -21.90
CA SER A 288 -9.09 30.11 -22.77
C SER A 288 -9.13 29.57 -24.19
N ASN A 289 -7.96 29.21 -24.75
CA ASN A 289 -7.85 28.67 -26.11
C ASN A 289 -7.90 27.15 -26.17
N THR A 290 -8.19 26.47 -25.06
CA THR A 290 -8.38 25.01 -25.07
C THR A 290 -9.42 24.67 -26.14
N PRO A 291 -9.12 23.79 -27.10
CA PRO A 291 -10.05 23.40 -28.14
C PRO A 291 -11.33 22.80 -27.56
N VAL A 292 -12.46 23.06 -28.20
CA VAL A 292 -13.75 22.42 -27.86
C VAL A 292 -14.07 21.28 -28.82
N ALA A 293 -14.81 20.28 -28.36
CA ALA A 293 -15.38 19.28 -29.26
C ALA A 293 -16.50 19.91 -30.08
N THR A 294 -16.25 20.16 -31.36
CA THR A 294 -17.24 20.71 -32.30
C THR A 294 -16.90 20.36 -33.75
N SER A 295 -17.92 20.29 -34.61
CA SER A 295 -17.79 20.22 -36.07
C SER A 295 -17.49 21.58 -36.72
N LYS A 296 -17.66 22.69 -35.99
CA LYS A 296 -17.39 24.04 -36.49
C LYS A 296 -15.89 24.29 -36.61
N ARG A 297 -15.49 25.10 -37.58
CA ARG A 297 -14.09 25.48 -37.82
C ARG A 297 -13.96 26.99 -37.96
N ARG A 298 -12.81 27.52 -37.57
CA ARG A 298 -12.39 28.89 -37.87
C ARG A 298 -12.17 29.06 -39.38
N PRO A 299 -12.07 30.29 -39.91
CA PRO A 299 -11.80 30.53 -41.33
C PRO A 299 -10.50 29.90 -41.85
N ASP A 300 -9.51 29.70 -40.98
CA ASP A 300 -8.24 29.03 -41.28
C ASP A 300 -8.33 27.49 -41.23
N GLY A 301 -9.50 26.94 -40.91
CA GLY A 301 -9.76 25.51 -40.81
C GLY A 301 -9.46 24.89 -39.45
N THR A 302 -8.99 25.64 -38.46
CA THR A 302 -8.68 25.13 -37.11
C THR A 302 -9.91 25.08 -36.18
N ILE A 303 -9.80 24.38 -35.05
CA ILE A 303 -10.90 24.22 -34.07
C ILE A 303 -10.96 25.43 -33.11
N PRO A 304 -12.15 26.05 -32.90
CA PRO A 304 -12.30 27.18 -31.98
C PRO A 304 -12.02 26.79 -30.52
N GLY A 305 -11.55 27.77 -29.74
CA GLY A 305 -11.26 27.60 -28.31
C GLY A 305 -12.47 27.87 -27.42
N LYS A 306 -12.39 27.44 -26.15
CA LYS A 306 -13.45 27.63 -25.14
C LYS A 306 -13.95 29.07 -25.04
N ALA A 307 -13.05 30.06 -24.99
CA ALA A 307 -13.43 31.46 -24.83
C ALA A 307 -14.13 32.02 -26.09
N GLU A 308 -13.73 31.59 -27.29
CA GLU A 308 -14.38 32.00 -28.54
C GLU A 308 -15.80 31.44 -28.62
N VAL A 309 -15.99 30.18 -28.26
CA VAL A 309 -17.32 29.55 -28.22
C VAL A 309 -18.21 30.19 -27.16
N ALA A 310 -17.67 30.53 -25.99
CA ALA A 310 -18.41 31.24 -24.96
C ALA A 310 -18.84 32.65 -25.42
N ALA A 311 -18.00 33.33 -26.20
CA ALA A 311 -18.32 34.64 -26.77
C ALA A 311 -19.25 34.57 -28.00
N ASN A 312 -19.24 33.45 -28.72
CA ASN A 312 -20.05 33.23 -29.92
C ASN A 312 -20.53 31.77 -30.00
N SER A 313 -21.76 31.54 -29.55
CA SER A 313 -22.37 30.20 -29.52
C SER A 313 -22.57 29.56 -30.90
N SER A 314 -22.49 30.31 -32.01
CA SER A 314 -22.53 29.73 -33.36
C SER A 314 -21.31 28.87 -33.71
N LEU A 315 -20.24 28.97 -32.92
CA LEU A 315 -19.03 28.15 -33.01
C LEU A 315 -19.13 26.83 -32.23
N ALA A 316 -20.24 26.58 -31.53
CA ALA A 316 -20.57 25.26 -30.99
C ALA A 316 -21.46 24.47 -31.95
N ASP A 317 -21.48 23.15 -31.77
CA ASP A 317 -22.55 22.36 -32.35
C ASP A 317 -23.85 22.59 -31.58
N ILE A 318 -24.97 22.65 -32.30
CA ILE A 318 -26.29 22.76 -31.69
C ILE A 318 -26.66 21.35 -31.22
N ILE A 319 -26.78 21.18 -29.90
CA ILE A 319 -27.33 19.96 -29.33
C ILE A 319 -28.83 19.94 -29.63
N THR A 320 -29.27 18.94 -30.39
CA THR A 320 -30.69 18.75 -30.72
C THR A 320 -31.22 17.54 -29.99
N TRP A 321 -32.20 17.77 -29.13
CA TRP A 321 -32.91 16.72 -28.41
C TRP A 321 -34.10 16.22 -29.23
N SER A 322 -34.37 14.91 -29.16
CA SER A 322 -35.60 14.34 -29.71
C SER A 322 -36.85 14.94 -29.07
N ASN A 323 -36.77 15.24 -27.76
CA ASN A 323 -37.78 15.95 -26.99
C ASN A 323 -37.08 16.92 -26.03
N ALA A 324 -36.99 18.20 -26.41
CA ALA A 324 -36.26 19.22 -25.64
C ALA A 324 -36.82 19.43 -24.23
N THR A 325 -38.15 19.39 -24.05
CA THR A 325 -38.77 19.57 -22.73
C THR A 325 -38.44 18.40 -21.81
N ALA A 326 -38.54 17.16 -22.30
CA ALA A 326 -38.19 15.99 -21.49
C ALA A 326 -36.68 15.95 -21.15
N ALA A 327 -35.82 16.39 -22.07
CA ALA A 327 -34.38 16.49 -21.82
C ALA A 327 -34.07 17.54 -20.74
N GLU A 328 -34.69 18.72 -20.80
CA GLU A 328 -34.56 19.77 -19.78
C GLU A 328 -35.03 19.28 -18.41
N GLU A 329 -36.20 18.65 -18.33
CA GLU A 329 -36.72 18.05 -17.08
C GLU A 329 -35.78 16.99 -16.50
N ALA A 330 -35.16 16.15 -17.35
CA ALA A 330 -34.21 15.14 -16.92
C ALA A 330 -32.88 15.74 -16.43
N ILE A 331 -32.36 16.76 -17.12
CA ILE A 331 -31.16 17.51 -16.69
C ILE A 331 -31.42 18.17 -15.33
N ASP A 332 -32.57 18.82 -15.18
CA ASP A 332 -32.97 19.47 -13.92
C ASP A 332 -33.13 18.45 -12.79
N ALA A 333 -33.69 17.27 -13.08
CA ALA A 333 -33.81 16.20 -12.09
C ALA A 333 -32.45 15.69 -11.61
N LEU A 334 -31.47 15.52 -12.51
CA LEU A 334 -30.10 15.17 -12.13
C LEU A 334 -29.43 16.29 -11.34
N ALA A 335 -29.60 17.55 -11.74
CA ALA A 335 -29.06 18.69 -11.00
C ALA A 335 -29.66 18.78 -9.59
N ALA A 336 -30.97 18.53 -9.46
CA ALA A 336 -31.68 18.58 -8.19
C ALA A 336 -31.25 17.47 -7.22
N VAL A 337 -31.06 16.23 -7.69
CA VAL A 337 -30.62 15.13 -6.81
C VAL A 337 -29.17 15.29 -6.37
N LYS A 338 -28.29 15.74 -7.29
CA LYS A 338 -26.87 15.98 -7.01
C LYS A 338 -26.66 17.18 -6.08
N ALA A 339 -27.50 18.21 -6.23
CA ALA A 339 -27.52 19.44 -5.45
C ALA A 339 -26.12 19.99 -5.13
N LEU A 340 -25.24 20.07 -6.13
CA LEU A 340 -23.88 20.61 -6.01
C LEU A 340 -23.88 22.15 -5.89
N ASP A 341 -24.48 22.65 -4.81
CA ASP A 341 -24.39 24.05 -4.42
C ASP A 341 -23.03 24.39 -3.78
N LYS A 342 -22.79 25.68 -3.57
CA LYS A 342 -21.51 26.18 -3.03
C LYS A 342 -21.19 25.61 -1.65
N GLU A 343 -22.19 25.43 -0.78
CA GLU A 343 -22.00 24.85 0.55
C GLU A 343 -21.57 23.39 0.46
N ARG A 344 -22.20 22.59 -0.41
CA ARG A 344 -21.87 21.19 -0.67
C ARG A 344 -20.49 21.04 -1.29
N ILE A 345 -20.13 21.87 -2.28
CA ILE A 345 -18.80 21.86 -2.91
C ILE A 345 -17.72 22.13 -1.85
N LYS A 346 -17.91 23.16 -1.02
CA LYS A 346 -16.96 23.49 0.06
C LYS A 346 -16.86 22.37 1.09
N PHE A 347 -17.97 21.74 1.43
CA PHE A 347 -18.01 20.59 2.33
C PHE A 347 -17.25 19.38 1.75
N TYR A 348 -17.51 19.01 0.49
CA TYR A 348 -16.86 17.89 -0.18
C TYR A 348 -15.36 18.10 -0.32
N ALA A 349 -14.92 19.29 -0.70
CA ALA A 349 -13.50 19.64 -0.76
C ALA A 349 -12.80 19.62 0.62
N GLY A 350 -13.56 19.89 1.69
CA GLY A 350 -13.04 19.95 3.05
C GLY A 350 -12.91 18.60 3.76
N ASN A 351 -13.80 17.64 3.47
CA ASN A 351 -13.79 16.33 4.12
C ASN A 351 -14.51 15.25 3.28
N VAL A 352 -13.78 14.54 2.43
CA VAL A 352 -14.35 13.51 1.55
C VAL A 352 -14.95 12.31 2.29
N PHE A 353 -14.48 12.00 3.50
CA PHE A 353 -14.96 10.87 4.29
C PHE A 353 -16.37 11.11 4.82
N ARG A 354 -16.63 12.32 5.33
CA ARG A 354 -17.97 12.74 5.73
C ARG A 354 -18.86 12.95 4.50
N ALA A 355 -18.30 13.43 3.39
CA ALA A 355 -19.01 13.56 2.11
C ALA A 355 -19.50 12.21 1.58
N HIS A 356 -18.64 11.19 1.55
CA HIS A 356 -19.02 9.83 1.16
C HIS A 356 -20.13 9.28 2.05
N LYS A 357 -20.03 9.46 3.38
CA LYS A 357 -21.08 9.06 4.32
C LYS A 357 -22.41 9.72 4.01
N GLN A 358 -22.40 11.05 3.82
CA GLN A 358 -23.60 11.80 3.46
C GLN A 358 -24.19 11.29 2.15
N ALA A 359 -23.36 11.05 1.13
CA ALA A 359 -23.81 10.55 -0.17
C ALA A 359 -24.49 9.18 -0.06
N VAL A 360 -23.97 8.29 0.80
CA VAL A 360 -24.63 7.01 1.12
C VAL A 360 -25.97 7.22 1.83
N GLU A 361 -26.03 8.09 2.85
CA GLU A 361 -27.25 8.35 3.63
C GLU A 361 -28.35 9.05 2.80
N GLU A 362 -27.96 9.86 1.81
CA GLU A 362 -28.85 10.54 0.86
C GLU A 362 -29.25 9.67 -0.35
N GLY A 363 -28.70 8.44 -0.46
CA GLY A 363 -29.03 7.50 -1.54
C GLY A 363 -28.38 7.83 -2.89
N LEU A 364 -27.35 8.69 -2.93
CA LEU A 364 -26.63 9.02 -4.18
C LEU A 364 -25.89 7.82 -4.76
N LEU A 365 -25.57 6.83 -3.92
CA LEU A 365 -24.89 5.61 -4.36
C LEU A 365 -25.86 4.48 -4.80
N ASP A 366 -27.16 4.67 -4.61
CA ASP A 366 -28.16 3.61 -4.86
C ASP A 366 -28.51 3.46 -6.34
N PHE A 367 -28.17 4.45 -7.16
CA PHE A 367 -28.46 4.51 -8.60
C PHE A 367 -27.29 5.11 -9.38
N SER A 368 -27.13 4.67 -10.62
CA SER A 368 -26.43 5.49 -11.61
C SER A 368 -27.34 6.61 -12.10
N GLU A 369 -26.81 7.62 -12.77
CA GLU A 369 -27.63 8.68 -13.38
C GLU A 369 -28.70 8.10 -14.33
N VAL A 370 -28.31 7.08 -15.11
CA VAL A 370 -29.20 6.37 -16.04
C VAL A 370 -30.32 5.67 -15.26
N GLU A 371 -29.99 4.92 -14.20
CA GLU A 371 -30.97 4.22 -13.39
C GLU A 371 -31.90 5.19 -12.65
N TYR A 372 -31.38 6.32 -12.15
CA TYR A 372 -32.15 7.36 -11.49
C TYR A 372 -33.20 7.96 -12.44
N LEU A 373 -32.77 8.38 -13.63
CA LEU A 373 -33.70 8.92 -14.64
C LEU A 373 -34.76 7.90 -15.05
N ARG A 374 -34.36 6.63 -15.24
CA ARG A 374 -35.27 5.58 -15.72
C ARG A 374 -36.25 5.09 -14.66
N HIS A 375 -35.80 4.94 -13.42
CA HIS A 375 -36.55 4.23 -12.39
C HIS A 375 -37.13 5.13 -11.31
N VAL A 376 -36.53 6.30 -11.06
CA VAL A 376 -37.03 7.27 -10.09
C VAL A 376 -37.83 8.37 -10.78
N ILE A 377 -37.28 8.97 -11.84
CA ILE A 377 -37.95 10.06 -12.57
C ILE A 377 -38.96 9.53 -13.60
N GLY A 378 -38.64 8.41 -14.26
CA GLY A 378 -39.48 7.81 -15.30
C GLY A 378 -39.28 8.43 -16.69
N THR A 379 -38.18 9.14 -16.92
CA THR A 379 -37.75 9.67 -18.23
C THR A 379 -37.64 8.54 -19.25
N ASP A 380 -38.10 8.69 -20.50
CA ASP A 380 -38.05 7.63 -21.52
C ASP A 380 -36.62 7.23 -21.93
N LEU A 381 -36.45 6.06 -22.55
CA LEU A 381 -35.12 5.51 -22.89
C LEU A 381 -34.29 6.42 -23.81
N ASN A 382 -34.92 7.05 -24.81
CA ASN A 382 -34.19 7.87 -25.78
C ASN A 382 -33.74 9.17 -25.12
N THR A 383 -34.63 9.84 -24.40
CA THR A 383 -34.29 11.05 -23.64
C THR A 383 -33.24 10.77 -22.57
N THR A 384 -33.30 9.61 -21.88
CA THR A 384 -32.26 9.24 -20.91
C THR A 384 -30.90 9.13 -21.58
N ASP A 385 -30.76 8.36 -22.66
CA ASP A 385 -29.46 8.16 -23.34
C ASP A 385 -28.92 9.45 -23.98
N GLU A 386 -29.83 10.33 -24.45
CA GLU A 386 -29.50 11.67 -24.93
C GLU A 386 -28.90 12.54 -23.81
N VAL A 387 -29.51 12.55 -22.61
CA VAL A 387 -29.06 13.39 -21.48
C VAL A 387 -27.84 12.83 -20.77
N THR A 388 -27.78 11.52 -20.56
CA THR A 388 -26.66 10.82 -19.92
C THR A 388 -26.45 9.49 -20.61
N THR A 389 -25.23 9.22 -21.05
CA THR A 389 -24.95 8.00 -21.83
C THR A 389 -25.30 6.74 -21.04
N THR A 390 -25.97 5.80 -21.70
CA THR A 390 -26.29 4.47 -21.13
C THR A 390 -25.06 3.65 -20.69
N ALA A 391 -23.84 4.11 -20.99
CA ALA A 391 -22.61 3.53 -20.47
C ALA A 391 -22.33 3.88 -18.99
N VAL A 392 -22.99 4.90 -18.41
CA VAL A 392 -22.82 5.30 -17.01
C VAL A 392 -23.60 4.33 -16.11
N ALA A 393 -22.87 3.35 -15.57
CA ALA A 393 -23.40 2.34 -14.65
C ALA A 393 -22.83 2.45 -13.22
N TRP A 394 -21.96 3.44 -12.97
CA TRP A 394 -21.42 3.72 -11.64
C TRP A 394 -22.32 4.71 -10.88
N PRO A 395 -22.21 4.74 -9.54
CA PRO A 395 -23.02 5.63 -8.72
C PRO A 395 -22.65 7.11 -8.89
N MET A 396 -23.51 8.00 -8.38
CA MET A 396 -23.27 9.44 -8.41
C MET A 396 -22.21 9.82 -7.34
N TRP A 397 -20.98 10.09 -7.80
CA TRP A 397 -19.80 10.37 -6.97
C TRP A 397 -19.45 11.86 -6.94
N GLU A 398 -20.41 12.72 -6.62
CA GLU A 398 -20.22 14.17 -6.66
C GLU A 398 -19.09 14.64 -5.73
N PHE A 399 -18.80 13.90 -4.65
CA PHE A 399 -17.66 14.12 -3.76
C PHE A 399 -16.29 13.93 -4.44
N GLU A 400 -16.21 13.25 -5.58
CA GLU A 400 -15.03 13.22 -6.45
C GLU A 400 -15.14 14.22 -7.61
N THR A 401 -16.35 14.46 -8.13
CA THR A 401 -16.58 15.44 -9.20
C THR A 401 -16.07 16.83 -8.83
N VAL A 402 -16.15 17.22 -7.55
CA VAL A 402 -15.61 18.50 -7.06
C VAL A 402 -14.12 18.69 -7.34
N TYR A 403 -13.34 17.62 -7.48
CA TYR A 403 -11.92 17.72 -7.84
C TYR A 403 -11.70 18.40 -9.20
N PHE A 404 -12.61 18.17 -10.15
CA PHE A 404 -12.58 18.79 -11.47
C PHE A 404 -12.98 20.26 -11.48
N MET A 405 -13.49 20.77 -10.35
CA MET A 405 -13.82 22.18 -10.16
C MET A 405 -12.61 23.00 -9.67
N ALA A 406 -11.46 22.37 -9.44
CA ALA A 406 -10.26 23.05 -8.96
C ALA A 406 -9.74 24.09 -9.96
N ASN A 407 -9.39 25.27 -9.45
CA ASN A 407 -8.78 26.36 -10.20
C ASN A 407 -7.26 26.25 -10.23
N GLU A 408 -6.65 25.74 -9.16
CA GLU A 408 -5.22 25.48 -9.09
C GLU A 408 -4.95 23.99 -9.11
N TRP A 409 -3.98 23.59 -9.93
CA TRP A 409 -3.52 22.21 -10.04
C TRP A 409 -2.01 22.16 -9.89
N ALA A 410 -1.50 21.01 -9.44
CA ALA A 410 -0.08 20.73 -9.36
C ALA A 410 0.29 19.42 -10.07
N THR A 411 1.56 19.31 -10.43
CA THR A 411 2.22 18.08 -10.88
C THR A 411 3.58 17.96 -10.20
N ILE A 412 4.33 16.90 -10.49
CA ILE A 412 5.68 16.71 -9.94
C ILE A 412 6.71 17.06 -11.03
N ASP A 413 7.69 17.88 -10.63
CA ASP A 413 8.83 18.26 -11.44
C ASP A 413 9.58 17.01 -11.92
N LYS A 414 9.94 17.00 -13.21
CA LYS A 414 10.60 15.87 -13.86
C LYS A 414 9.82 14.55 -13.88
N GLY A 415 8.52 14.57 -13.55
CA GLY A 415 7.62 13.44 -13.76
C GLY A 415 7.02 12.86 -12.48
N MET A 416 5.78 12.39 -12.53
CA MET A 416 5.10 11.79 -11.37
C MET A 416 5.76 10.50 -10.88
N SER A 417 6.51 9.79 -11.73
CA SER A 417 7.34 8.66 -11.31
C SER A 417 8.45 9.06 -10.33
N ARG A 418 8.77 10.36 -10.15
CA ARG A 418 9.68 10.79 -9.09
C ARG A 418 9.18 10.44 -7.67
N LEU A 419 7.86 10.44 -7.44
CA LEU A 419 7.27 10.09 -6.15
C LEU A 419 7.59 8.64 -5.70
N PRO A 420 7.25 7.59 -6.47
CA PRO A 420 7.62 6.23 -6.11
C PRO A 420 9.13 6.00 -6.13
N GLU A 421 9.88 6.67 -7.02
CA GLU A 421 11.34 6.55 -7.07
C GLU A 421 12.04 7.09 -5.83
N ALA A 422 11.45 8.05 -5.11
CA ALA A 422 11.97 8.54 -3.84
C ALA A 422 11.99 7.46 -2.72
N PHE A 423 11.23 6.36 -2.87
CA PHE A 423 11.32 5.22 -1.96
C PHE A 423 12.51 4.30 -2.25
N ARG A 424 13.09 4.35 -3.45
CA ARG A 424 14.08 3.36 -3.91
C ARG A 424 15.23 3.13 -2.91
N PRO A 425 15.83 4.16 -2.27
CA PRO A 425 16.87 3.93 -1.27
C PRO A 425 16.34 3.27 0.01
N LEU A 426 15.11 3.59 0.43
CA LEU A 426 14.49 3.16 1.68
C LEU A 426 14.13 1.67 1.69
N ILE A 427 13.83 1.13 0.51
CA ILE A 427 13.42 -0.27 0.32
C ILE A 427 14.55 -1.18 -0.18
N LYS A 428 15.76 -0.63 -0.39
CA LYS A 428 16.90 -1.37 -0.91
C LYS A 428 17.23 -2.57 -0.02
N GLY A 429 17.37 -3.74 -0.63
CA GLY A 429 17.63 -5.00 0.09
C GLY A 429 16.40 -5.68 0.68
N ARG A 430 15.22 -5.03 0.63
CA ARG A 430 13.94 -5.59 1.09
C ARG A 430 12.90 -5.73 -0.02
N ILE A 431 13.25 -5.41 -1.26
CA ILE A 431 12.41 -5.62 -2.45
C ILE A 431 13.00 -6.71 -3.35
N MET A 432 12.12 -7.50 -3.97
CA MET A 432 12.45 -8.46 -5.02
C MET A 432 11.64 -8.11 -6.28
N PHE A 433 12.31 -7.51 -7.27
CA PHE A 433 11.73 -7.15 -8.57
C PHE A 433 11.55 -8.38 -9.47
N ASN A 434 10.83 -8.21 -10.59
CA ASN A 434 10.57 -9.25 -11.58
C ASN A 434 10.02 -10.55 -10.95
N THR A 435 9.18 -10.41 -9.93
CA THR A 435 8.65 -11.46 -9.09
C THR A 435 7.12 -11.47 -9.18
N LYS A 436 6.60 -12.25 -10.13
CA LYS A 436 5.16 -12.36 -10.39
C LYS A 436 4.54 -13.39 -9.44
N VAL A 437 3.83 -12.89 -8.43
CA VAL A 437 3.06 -13.71 -7.49
C VAL A 437 1.86 -14.33 -8.22
N ASN A 438 1.55 -15.58 -7.90
CA ASN A 438 0.46 -16.34 -8.52
C ASN A 438 -0.39 -17.13 -7.52
N GLY A 439 -0.11 -17.03 -6.22
CA GLY A 439 -0.90 -17.69 -5.20
C GLY A 439 -0.48 -17.32 -3.79
N VAL A 440 -1.45 -17.45 -2.88
CA VAL A 440 -1.29 -17.30 -1.44
C VAL A 440 -2.02 -18.46 -0.78
N LYS A 441 -1.33 -19.19 0.09
CA LYS A 441 -1.90 -20.28 0.86
C LYS A 441 -1.73 -20.03 2.35
N TYR A 442 -2.82 -20.12 3.10
CA TYR A 442 -2.78 -20.02 4.55
C TYR A 442 -2.50 -21.38 5.19
N ASN A 443 -1.45 -21.43 6.02
CA ASN A 443 -1.03 -22.60 6.78
C ASN A 443 -1.58 -22.51 8.21
N LYS A 444 -2.66 -23.25 8.49
CA LYS A 444 -3.35 -23.20 9.78
C LYS A 444 -2.47 -23.63 10.97
N ASP A 445 -1.62 -24.62 10.78
CA ASP A 445 -0.82 -25.21 11.87
C ASP A 445 0.28 -24.25 12.35
N THR A 446 0.88 -23.50 11.42
CA THR A 446 1.95 -22.54 11.70
C THR A 446 1.44 -21.10 11.81
N ASN A 447 0.18 -20.85 11.47
CA ASN A 447 -0.43 -19.52 11.36
C ASN A 447 0.40 -18.58 10.46
N SER A 448 0.81 -19.09 9.31
CA SER A 448 1.64 -18.39 8.31
C SER A 448 1.03 -18.46 6.92
N LEU A 449 1.62 -17.74 5.98
CA LEU A 449 1.19 -17.61 4.59
C LEU A 449 2.34 -17.99 3.67
N THR A 450 2.13 -19.00 2.84
CA THR A 450 3.01 -19.33 1.72
C THR A 450 2.59 -18.51 0.51
N VAL A 451 3.48 -17.67 0.00
CA VAL A 451 3.29 -16.90 -1.23
C VAL A 451 4.07 -17.55 -2.35
N THR A 452 3.37 -17.99 -3.40
CA THR A 452 3.97 -18.62 -4.57
C THR A 452 4.21 -17.60 -5.68
N HIS A 453 5.37 -17.67 -6.34
CA HIS A 453 5.75 -16.73 -7.37
C HIS A 453 6.66 -17.34 -8.44
N ARG A 454 6.78 -16.65 -9.57
CA ARG A 454 7.70 -16.95 -10.67
C ARG A 454 8.40 -15.69 -11.17
N PRO A 455 9.54 -15.79 -11.88
CA PRO A 455 10.09 -14.64 -12.57
C PRO A 455 9.10 -14.09 -13.61
N THR A 456 9.02 -12.77 -13.70
CA THR A 456 8.24 -12.10 -14.75
C THR A 456 8.85 -12.40 -16.12
N GLY A 457 8.00 -12.75 -17.09
CA GLY A 457 8.45 -13.22 -18.40
C GLY A 457 9.20 -14.57 -18.37
N GLY A 458 9.19 -15.27 -17.24
CA GLY A 458 9.83 -16.58 -17.08
C GLY A 458 9.19 -17.67 -17.95
N ASP A 459 9.95 -18.74 -18.20
CA ASP A 459 9.47 -19.88 -18.99
C ASP A 459 8.23 -20.51 -18.31
N PRO A 460 7.16 -20.86 -19.06
CA PRO A 460 5.97 -21.49 -18.49
C PRO A 460 6.23 -22.79 -17.71
N THR A 461 7.33 -23.49 -18.03
CA THR A 461 7.78 -24.73 -17.36
C THR A 461 8.65 -24.47 -16.13
N GLU A 462 9.05 -23.22 -15.87
CA GLU A 462 9.86 -22.88 -14.71
C GLU A 462 9.11 -23.23 -13.41
N ALA A 463 9.83 -23.86 -12.47
CA ALA A 463 9.28 -24.23 -11.19
C ALA A 463 8.86 -23.00 -10.38
N THR A 464 7.68 -23.07 -9.79
CA THR A 464 7.20 -22.06 -8.85
C THR A 464 8.09 -22.03 -7.61
N ARG A 465 8.42 -20.82 -7.16
CA ARG A 465 9.15 -20.56 -5.91
C ARG A 465 8.19 -20.07 -4.84
N SER A 466 8.60 -20.14 -3.58
CA SER A 466 7.75 -19.74 -2.47
C SER A 466 8.49 -18.92 -1.42
N GLU A 467 7.76 -18.02 -0.77
CA GLU A 467 8.19 -17.24 0.39
C GLU A 467 7.17 -17.40 1.51
N GLU A 468 7.65 -17.51 2.76
CA GLU A 468 6.78 -17.59 3.95
C GLU A 468 6.69 -16.23 4.64
N PHE A 469 5.49 -15.87 5.09
CA PHE A 469 5.20 -14.66 5.86
C PHE A 469 4.22 -14.96 7.01
N ASP A 470 4.26 -14.19 8.09
CA ASP A 470 3.23 -14.25 9.13
C ASP A 470 1.96 -13.50 8.69
N HIS A 471 2.14 -12.35 8.02
CA HIS A 471 1.09 -11.42 7.60
C HIS A 471 1.37 -10.88 6.20
N ILE A 472 0.32 -10.57 5.44
CA ILE A 472 0.41 -10.01 4.10
C ILE A 472 -0.39 -8.72 3.96
N PHE A 473 0.24 -7.72 3.34
CA PHE A 473 -0.45 -6.62 2.68
C PHE A 473 -0.50 -6.90 1.19
N ASN A 474 -1.70 -7.07 0.63
CA ASN A 474 -1.86 -7.32 -0.80
C ASN A 474 -2.28 -6.03 -1.50
N SER A 475 -1.37 -5.45 -2.30
CA SER A 475 -1.64 -4.26 -3.10
C SER A 475 -1.97 -4.55 -4.57
N VAL A 476 -2.00 -5.84 -4.95
CA VAL A 476 -2.26 -6.27 -6.31
C VAL A 476 -3.76 -6.08 -6.63
N PRO A 477 -4.12 -5.45 -7.77
CA PRO A 477 -5.50 -5.27 -8.19
C PRO A 477 -6.31 -6.57 -8.28
N PHE A 478 -7.56 -6.55 -7.83
CA PHE A 478 -8.42 -7.74 -7.75
C PHE A 478 -8.66 -8.47 -9.07
N ASN A 479 -8.71 -7.76 -10.19
CA ASN A 479 -8.81 -8.35 -11.53
C ASN A 479 -7.67 -9.36 -11.82
N LEU A 480 -6.49 -9.19 -11.25
CA LEU A 480 -5.36 -10.13 -11.37
C LEU A 480 -5.43 -11.30 -10.39
N LEU A 481 -6.00 -11.08 -9.20
CA LEU A 481 -6.17 -12.13 -8.17
C LEU A 481 -7.13 -13.24 -8.59
N ARG A 482 -7.97 -13.01 -9.61
CA ARG A 482 -8.95 -13.98 -10.10
C ARG A 482 -8.33 -15.30 -10.54
N PHE A 483 -7.08 -15.25 -10.99
CA PHE A 483 -6.31 -16.41 -11.46
C PHE A 483 -5.37 -16.99 -10.40
N TRP A 484 -5.35 -16.43 -9.19
CA TRP A 484 -4.51 -16.93 -8.11
C TRP A 484 -5.18 -18.08 -7.37
N GLU A 485 -4.35 -19.00 -6.87
CA GLU A 485 -4.75 -19.86 -5.76
C GLU A 485 -4.80 -19.00 -4.48
N LEU A 486 -5.96 -18.87 -3.85
CA LEU A 486 -6.17 -18.03 -2.68
C LEU A 486 -6.73 -18.84 -1.51
N PRO A 487 -6.56 -18.38 -0.26
CA PRO A 487 -7.28 -18.95 0.87
C PRO A 487 -8.79 -18.87 0.67
N PRO A 488 -9.59 -19.70 1.35
CA PRO A 488 -11.04 -19.72 1.22
C PRO A 488 -11.67 -18.51 1.92
N HIS A 489 -11.50 -17.33 1.33
CA HIS A 489 -12.09 -16.05 1.74
C HIS A 489 -13.61 -16.11 1.90
N SER A 490 -14.15 -15.18 2.69
CA SER A 490 -15.60 -15.04 2.83
C SER A 490 -16.27 -14.88 1.46
N SER A 491 -17.54 -15.30 1.36
CA SER A 491 -18.27 -15.20 0.09
C SER A 491 -18.32 -13.75 -0.43
N LEU A 492 -18.41 -12.77 0.47
CA LEU A 492 -18.43 -11.35 0.07
C LEU A 492 -17.08 -10.92 -0.50
N MET A 493 -15.98 -11.22 0.19
CA MET A 493 -14.64 -10.90 -0.27
C MET A 493 -14.30 -11.61 -1.60
N ARG A 494 -14.67 -12.89 -1.73
CA ARG A 494 -14.48 -13.64 -2.98
C ARG A 494 -15.26 -13.02 -4.14
N ARG A 495 -16.51 -12.61 -3.92
CA ARG A 495 -17.29 -11.90 -4.96
C ARG A 495 -16.67 -10.55 -5.32
N ALA A 496 -16.11 -9.82 -4.36
CA ALA A 496 -15.41 -8.58 -4.65
C ALA A 496 -14.20 -8.81 -5.57
N ILE A 497 -13.35 -9.81 -5.25
CA ILE A 497 -12.21 -10.20 -6.09
C ILE A 497 -12.67 -10.57 -7.51
N ASP A 498 -13.71 -11.39 -7.60
CA ASP A 498 -14.18 -11.94 -8.88
C ASP A 498 -14.95 -10.92 -9.74
N ARG A 499 -15.59 -9.90 -9.14
CA ARG A 499 -16.61 -9.09 -9.82
C ARG A 499 -16.39 -7.59 -9.78
N LEU A 500 -15.48 -7.07 -8.95
CA LEU A 500 -15.17 -5.63 -8.94
C LEU A 500 -14.76 -5.18 -10.35
N VAL A 501 -15.41 -4.16 -10.86
CA VAL A 501 -15.17 -3.65 -12.21
C VAL A 501 -13.95 -2.72 -12.19
N PHE A 502 -13.09 -2.89 -13.20
CA PHE A 502 -12.00 -1.99 -13.50
C PHE A 502 -12.21 -1.44 -14.90
N ASP A 503 -11.84 -0.19 -15.10
CA ASP A 503 -11.97 0.48 -16.39
C ASP A 503 -10.62 0.62 -17.11
N GLY A 504 -10.71 0.73 -18.43
CA GLY A 504 -9.57 0.80 -19.34
C GLY A 504 -9.19 2.21 -19.72
N ALA A 505 -7.92 2.41 -20.07
CA ALA A 505 -7.45 3.67 -20.64
C ALA A 505 -6.21 3.46 -21.51
N VAL A 506 -6.10 4.31 -22.52
CA VAL A 506 -4.90 4.48 -23.32
C VAL A 506 -4.47 5.94 -23.31
N LYS A 507 -3.16 6.15 -23.16
CA LYS A 507 -2.53 7.46 -23.27
C LYS A 507 -1.45 7.43 -24.33
N VAL A 508 -1.35 8.52 -25.11
CA VAL A 508 -0.36 8.68 -26.17
C VAL A 508 0.39 9.99 -25.97
N ALA A 509 1.69 9.90 -25.74
CA ALA A 509 2.60 11.04 -25.75
C ALA A 509 3.27 11.14 -27.13
N ILE A 510 3.31 12.32 -27.72
CA ILE A 510 3.99 12.59 -29.00
C ILE A 510 5.04 13.67 -28.78
N GLN A 511 6.22 13.47 -29.38
CA GLN A 511 7.29 14.46 -29.36
C GLN A 511 7.32 15.25 -30.67
N TYR A 512 7.31 16.57 -30.52
CA TYR A 512 7.52 17.56 -31.56
C TYR A 512 8.87 18.24 -31.36
N LYS A 513 9.41 18.82 -32.44
CA LYS A 513 10.69 19.56 -32.43
C LYS A 513 10.62 20.76 -31.48
N GLU A 514 9.46 21.42 -31.44
CA GLU A 514 9.19 22.61 -30.64
C GLU A 514 7.77 22.59 -30.10
N ARG A 515 7.47 23.43 -29.10
CA ARG A 515 6.13 23.64 -28.55
C ARG A 515 5.31 24.59 -29.42
N PHE A 516 5.21 24.27 -30.71
CA PHE A 516 4.62 25.17 -31.71
C PHE A 516 3.18 25.60 -31.34
N TRP A 517 2.41 24.74 -30.66
CA TRP A 517 1.03 25.02 -30.21
C TRP A 517 0.93 26.22 -29.26
N GLU A 518 2.02 26.65 -28.63
CA GLU A 518 2.07 27.83 -27.74
C GLU A 518 2.40 29.13 -28.48
N HIS A 519 2.75 29.03 -29.76
CA HIS A 519 3.22 30.14 -30.59
C HIS A 519 2.31 30.38 -31.81
N LEU A 520 1.20 29.66 -31.90
CA LEU A 520 0.14 29.91 -32.89
C LEU A 520 -0.61 31.22 -32.58
N GLU A 521 -1.37 31.72 -33.54
CA GLU A 521 -2.25 32.90 -33.36
C GLU A 521 -3.23 32.73 -32.19
N HIS A 522 -3.74 31.50 -32.02
CA HIS A 522 -4.55 31.07 -30.89
C HIS A 522 -3.75 30.09 -30.03
N PRO A 523 -2.81 30.58 -29.19
CA PRO A 523 -1.89 29.71 -28.49
C PRO A 523 -2.61 28.88 -27.43
N ILE A 524 -2.33 27.57 -27.40
CA ILE A 524 -2.89 26.64 -26.41
C ILE A 524 -1.88 26.48 -25.30
N ILE A 525 -2.18 27.04 -24.13
CA ILE A 525 -1.34 26.94 -22.94
C ILE A 525 -2.00 26.00 -21.94
N GLY A 526 -1.30 24.98 -21.42
CA GLY A 526 -1.94 24.03 -20.52
C GLY A 526 -2.75 22.96 -21.24
N GLY A 527 -3.81 22.49 -20.59
CA GLY A 527 -4.53 21.30 -21.04
C GLY A 527 -3.67 20.05 -20.83
N CYS A 528 -3.90 19.01 -21.62
CA CYS A 528 -3.08 17.80 -21.68
C CYS A 528 -1.62 18.04 -22.16
N GLY A 529 -0.97 19.15 -21.83
CA GLY A 529 0.33 19.49 -22.41
C GLY A 529 1.24 20.47 -21.66
N ARG A 530 0.95 20.93 -20.42
CA ARG A 530 1.89 21.87 -19.74
C ARG A 530 2.37 21.45 -18.36
N VAL A 531 3.62 21.03 -18.31
CA VAL A 531 4.53 21.36 -17.20
C VAL A 531 5.40 22.53 -17.65
N ILE A 532 5.76 23.46 -16.75
CA ILE A 532 6.54 24.68 -17.05
C ILE A 532 7.84 24.39 -17.84
N TYR A 533 8.33 23.16 -17.78
CA TYR A 533 9.62 22.76 -18.31
C TYR A 533 9.58 21.73 -19.44
N LEU A 534 8.43 21.19 -19.87
CA LEU A 534 8.42 20.18 -20.96
C LEU A 534 9.00 20.76 -22.24
N ALA A 535 9.91 20.03 -22.88
CA ALA A 535 10.50 20.40 -24.16
C ALA A 535 9.80 19.58 -25.26
N GLY A 536 8.89 20.17 -26.03
CA GLY A 536 8.33 19.57 -27.25
C GLY A 536 7.43 18.31 -27.09
N VAL A 537 7.21 17.77 -25.89
CA VAL A 537 6.33 16.60 -25.68
C VAL A 537 4.91 17.01 -25.28
N MET A 538 3.91 16.41 -25.91
CA MET A 538 2.48 16.60 -25.63
C MET A 538 1.78 15.25 -25.37
N LEU A 539 0.81 15.21 -24.44
CA LEU A 539 -0.16 14.12 -24.40
C LEU A 539 -1.25 14.38 -25.45
N ALA A 540 -1.05 13.76 -26.61
CA ALA A 540 -1.92 13.92 -27.77
C ALA A 540 -3.25 13.17 -27.63
N ALA A 541 -3.31 12.11 -26.81
CA ALA A 541 -4.55 11.38 -26.55
C ALA A 541 -4.62 10.87 -25.12
N TYR A 542 -5.82 10.98 -24.53
CA TYR A 542 -6.22 10.27 -23.34
C TYR A 542 -7.65 9.75 -23.57
N ILE A 543 -7.77 8.45 -23.77
CA ILE A 543 -9.02 7.77 -24.13
C ILE A 543 -9.29 6.74 -23.04
N SER A 544 -10.53 6.67 -22.54
CA SER A 544 -10.95 5.75 -21.48
C SER A 544 -12.07 4.81 -21.95
N SER A 545 -12.40 3.85 -21.09
CA SER A 545 -13.61 3.04 -21.20
C SER A 545 -13.71 2.22 -22.49
N SER A 546 -14.91 2.12 -23.07
CA SER A 546 -15.14 1.34 -24.29
C SER A 546 -14.23 1.77 -25.45
N ASP A 547 -13.91 3.05 -25.52
CA ASP A 547 -13.08 3.62 -26.59
C ASP A 547 -11.61 3.24 -26.40
N ALA A 548 -11.13 3.16 -25.15
CA ALA A 548 -9.80 2.66 -24.86
C ALA A 548 -9.63 1.20 -25.30
N ARG A 549 -10.65 0.36 -25.10
CA ARG A 549 -10.65 -1.02 -25.58
C ARG A 549 -10.49 -1.09 -27.11
N VAL A 550 -11.22 -0.25 -27.84
CA VAL A 550 -11.10 -0.16 -29.31
C VAL A 550 -9.70 0.34 -29.70
N ALA A 551 -9.23 1.40 -29.06
CA ALA A 551 -7.91 1.98 -29.32
C ALA A 551 -6.75 1.03 -28.98
N CYS A 552 -6.89 0.19 -27.96
CA CYS A 552 -5.90 -0.81 -27.58
C CYS A 552 -5.89 -2.04 -28.48
N ALA A 553 -7.03 -2.37 -29.09
CA ALA A 553 -7.13 -3.46 -30.07
C ALA A 553 -6.52 -3.10 -31.43
N MET A 554 -6.44 -1.82 -31.79
CA MET A 554 -5.82 -1.38 -33.04
C MET A 554 -4.30 -1.66 -33.05
N PRO A 555 -3.73 -2.02 -34.23
CA PRO A 555 -2.30 -1.97 -34.44
C PRO A 555 -1.75 -0.60 -34.04
N GLU A 556 -0.61 -0.58 -33.36
CA GLU A 556 -0.05 0.66 -32.81
C GLU A 556 0.13 1.74 -33.87
N THR A 557 0.73 1.40 -35.01
CA THR A 557 0.97 2.34 -36.10
C THR A 557 -0.32 2.93 -36.68
N GLU A 558 -1.42 2.17 -36.67
CA GLU A 558 -2.72 2.63 -37.14
C GLU A 558 -3.34 3.61 -36.14
N HIS A 559 -3.33 3.27 -34.85
CA HIS A 559 -3.82 4.17 -33.80
C HIS A 559 -3.02 5.48 -33.77
N ILE A 560 -1.70 5.42 -33.84
CA ILE A 560 -0.84 6.62 -33.91
C ILE A 560 -1.13 7.45 -35.16
N ALA A 561 -1.42 6.82 -36.30
CA ALA A 561 -1.83 7.56 -37.50
C ALA A 561 -3.16 8.30 -37.31
N TYR A 562 -4.14 7.74 -36.58
CA TYR A 562 -5.35 8.46 -36.20
C TYR A 562 -5.06 9.66 -35.31
N ILE A 563 -4.24 9.47 -34.28
CA ILE A 563 -3.87 10.56 -33.37
C ILE A 563 -3.14 11.67 -34.13
N GLN A 564 -2.15 11.34 -34.96
CA GLN A 564 -1.41 12.34 -35.73
C GLN A 564 -2.31 13.10 -36.70
N ARG A 565 -3.26 12.42 -37.37
CA ARG A 565 -4.25 13.11 -38.22
C ARG A 565 -5.11 14.08 -37.42
N ALA A 566 -5.55 13.69 -36.22
CA ALA A 566 -6.30 14.57 -35.33
C ALA A 566 -5.46 15.77 -34.86
N MET A 567 -4.16 15.58 -34.62
CA MET A 567 -3.24 16.68 -34.29
C MET A 567 -3.08 17.68 -35.44
N VAL A 568 -3.01 17.19 -36.68
CA VAL A 568 -2.97 18.05 -37.88
C VAL A 568 -4.31 18.75 -38.11
N GLU A 569 -5.43 18.08 -37.86
CA GLU A 569 -6.76 18.72 -37.92
C GLU A 569 -6.91 19.82 -36.86
N LEU A 570 -6.38 19.58 -35.66
CA LEU A 570 -6.49 20.52 -34.56
C LEU A 570 -5.59 21.75 -34.73
N HIS A 571 -4.35 21.53 -35.15
CA HIS A 571 -3.32 22.57 -35.15
C HIS A 571 -2.86 23.02 -36.56
N GLY A 572 -3.36 22.41 -37.62
CA GLY A 572 -2.91 22.67 -39.00
C GLY A 572 -1.65 21.87 -39.39
N SER A 573 -1.12 22.16 -40.59
CA SER A 573 0.01 21.42 -41.19
C SER A 573 1.29 21.48 -40.35
N ILE A 574 1.44 22.51 -39.51
CA ILE A 574 2.60 22.66 -38.62
C ILE A 574 2.78 21.48 -37.65
N ALA A 575 1.70 20.80 -37.25
CA ALA A 575 1.81 19.59 -36.45
C ALA A 575 2.56 18.47 -37.21
N ASP A 576 2.33 18.33 -38.52
CA ASP A 576 3.05 17.35 -39.33
C ASP A 576 4.53 17.75 -39.50
N GLU A 577 4.79 19.02 -39.80
CA GLU A 577 6.13 19.56 -40.00
C GLU A 577 7.02 19.46 -38.74
N MET A 578 6.40 19.61 -37.56
CA MET A 578 7.07 19.59 -36.27
C MET A 578 7.19 18.19 -35.69
N TRP A 579 6.48 17.19 -36.20
CA TRP A 579 6.53 15.84 -35.65
C TRP A 579 7.93 15.24 -35.83
N THR A 580 8.47 14.67 -34.74
CA THR A 580 9.81 14.03 -34.77
C THR A 580 9.75 12.58 -35.23
N GLY A 581 8.55 11.98 -35.26
CA GLY A 581 8.35 10.54 -35.39
C GLY A 581 8.36 9.80 -34.05
N ASN A 582 8.82 10.42 -32.96
CA ASN A 582 8.86 9.80 -31.64
C ASN A 582 7.51 9.93 -30.93
N TYR A 583 7.06 8.83 -30.34
CA TYR A 583 5.86 8.74 -29.53
C TYR A 583 5.99 7.62 -28.50
N ASP A 584 5.10 7.62 -27.51
CA ASP A 584 4.88 6.47 -26.64
C ASP A 584 3.38 6.28 -26.42
N ARG A 585 2.93 5.03 -26.42
CA ARG A 585 1.54 4.64 -26.25
C ARG A 585 1.47 3.59 -25.17
N HIS A 586 0.68 3.87 -24.14
CA HIS A 586 0.47 2.92 -23.05
C HIS A 586 -1.00 2.56 -22.92
N CYS A 587 -1.30 1.27 -23.06
CA CYS A 587 -2.62 0.67 -22.93
C CYS A 587 -2.70 -0.08 -21.60
N TRP A 588 -3.38 0.49 -20.61
CA TRP A 588 -3.47 -0.10 -19.27
C TRP A 588 -4.24 -1.43 -19.23
N ASP A 589 -5.16 -1.65 -20.17
CA ASP A 589 -5.85 -2.94 -20.32
C ASP A 589 -4.91 -4.08 -20.75
N ASN A 590 -3.83 -3.75 -21.45
CA ASN A 590 -2.83 -4.70 -21.93
C ASN A 590 -1.63 -4.81 -20.99
N ASP A 591 -1.56 -3.95 -19.96
CA ASP A 591 -0.48 -3.98 -18.98
C ASP A 591 -0.61 -5.23 -18.09
N GLU A 592 0.38 -6.12 -18.15
CA GLU A 592 0.33 -7.43 -17.50
C GLU A 592 0.45 -7.39 -15.96
N HIS A 593 0.74 -6.21 -15.39
CA HIS A 593 0.91 -5.96 -13.96
C HIS A 593 -0.32 -5.29 -13.32
N HIS A 594 -1.26 -4.80 -14.14
CA HIS A 594 -2.43 -4.06 -13.66
C HIS A 594 -3.76 -4.50 -14.30
N ALA A 595 -3.73 -4.92 -15.58
CA ALA A 595 -4.90 -5.36 -16.37
C ALA A 595 -6.11 -4.41 -16.31
N GLY A 596 -5.84 -3.10 -16.32
CA GLY A 596 -6.81 -2.02 -16.16
C GLY A 596 -6.24 -0.79 -15.47
N SER A 597 -6.89 0.35 -15.67
CA SER A 597 -6.41 1.67 -15.24
C SER A 597 -6.82 2.03 -13.82
N TRP A 598 -8.09 1.84 -13.46
CA TRP A 598 -8.61 2.13 -12.12
C TRP A 598 -9.87 1.32 -11.85
N ALA A 599 -10.22 1.15 -10.58
CA ALA A 599 -11.50 0.56 -10.21
C ALA A 599 -12.65 1.53 -10.54
N VAL A 600 -13.74 0.99 -11.08
CA VAL A 600 -15.00 1.72 -11.29
C VAL A 600 -16.12 0.82 -10.77
N PRO A 601 -16.35 0.75 -9.44
CA PRO A 601 -17.43 -0.04 -8.91
C PRO A 601 -18.77 0.44 -9.49
N ILE A 602 -19.44 -0.44 -10.24
CA ILE A 602 -20.80 -0.17 -10.74
C ILE A 602 -21.82 -0.31 -9.60
N VAL A 603 -23.02 0.22 -9.73
CA VAL A 603 -24.06 0.09 -8.69
C VAL A 603 -24.41 -1.40 -8.45
N PRO A 604 -24.51 -1.90 -7.19
CA PRO A 604 -24.21 -1.27 -5.90
C PRO A 604 -22.83 -1.70 -5.31
N GLN A 605 -21.85 -2.04 -6.15
CA GLN A 605 -20.59 -2.70 -5.76
C GLN A 605 -19.82 -1.98 -4.66
N GLN A 606 -19.75 -0.65 -4.67
CA GLN A 606 -19.01 0.12 -3.66
C GLN A 606 -19.58 -0.11 -2.25
N GLN A 607 -20.86 0.19 -2.04
CA GLN A 607 -21.55 -0.04 -0.76
C GLN A 607 -21.50 -1.52 -0.36
N LEU A 608 -21.63 -2.43 -1.34
CA LEU A 608 -21.63 -3.87 -1.09
C LEU A 608 -20.26 -4.40 -0.63
N TYR A 609 -19.17 -3.97 -1.25
CA TYR A 609 -17.85 -4.60 -1.07
C TYR A 609 -16.94 -3.89 -0.08
N LEU A 610 -17.07 -2.57 0.14
CA LEU A 610 -16.26 -1.84 1.12
C LEU A 610 -16.18 -2.54 2.50
N PRO A 611 -17.29 -3.05 3.09
CA PRO A 611 -17.22 -3.74 4.38
C PRO A 611 -16.32 -4.98 4.40
N ALA A 612 -16.13 -5.66 3.25
CA ALA A 612 -15.27 -6.83 3.16
C ALA A 612 -13.79 -6.46 3.19
N TYR A 613 -13.42 -5.30 2.63
CA TYR A 613 -12.02 -4.86 2.54
C TYR A 613 -11.41 -4.54 3.90
N TRP A 614 -12.26 -4.33 4.90
CA TRP A 614 -11.92 -3.89 6.24
C TRP A 614 -11.96 -5.02 7.26
N GLN A 615 -12.13 -6.26 6.78
CA GLN A 615 -11.94 -7.47 7.55
C GLN A 615 -10.57 -8.02 7.22
N THR A 616 -9.77 -8.34 8.23
CA THR A 616 -8.54 -9.11 8.03
C THR A 616 -8.92 -10.58 7.94
N GLU A 617 -8.74 -11.15 6.76
CA GLU A 617 -9.00 -12.57 6.53
C GLU A 617 -7.68 -13.29 6.29
N PHE A 618 -7.44 -14.39 7.01
CA PHE A 618 -6.23 -15.22 6.87
C PHE A 618 -4.93 -14.41 6.95
N ASN A 619 -4.80 -13.54 7.95
CA ASN A 619 -3.64 -12.66 8.14
C ASN A 619 -3.32 -11.75 6.93
N THR A 620 -4.29 -11.51 6.06
CA THR A 620 -4.14 -10.72 4.84
C THR A 620 -5.03 -9.47 4.91
N VAL A 621 -4.45 -8.32 4.60
CA VAL A 621 -5.16 -7.06 4.40
C VAL A 621 -4.98 -6.62 2.95
N PHE A 622 -6.08 -6.29 2.28
CA PHE A 622 -6.06 -5.75 0.91
C PHE A 622 -5.92 -4.23 0.97
N ILE A 623 -5.03 -3.68 0.14
CA ILE A 623 -4.74 -2.24 0.05
C ILE A 623 -4.65 -1.79 -1.42
N GLY A 624 -4.78 -0.49 -1.66
CA GLY A 624 -4.78 0.13 -2.99
C GLY A 624 -6.11 0.79 -3.32
N GLU A 625 -6.13 1.62 -4.35
CA GLU A 625 -7.29 2.50 -4.65
C GLU A 625 -8.61 1.75 -4.84
N HIS A 626 -8.56 0.51 -5.33
CA HIS A 626 -9.73 -0.36 -5.50
C HIS A 626 -10.40 -0.80 -4.19
N THR A 627 -9.79 -0.47 -3.04
CA THR A 627 -10.32 -0.72 -1.70
C THR A 627 -10.61 0.56 -0.91
N ALA A 628 -10.50 1.72 -1.55
CA ALA A 628 -10.83 3.04 -1.00
C ALA A 628 -12.26 3.45 -1.39
N TYR A 629 -12.72 4.59 -0.87
CA TYR A 629 -14.01 5.20 -1.21
C TYR A 629 -13.97 6.09 -2.45
N THR A 630 -12.79 6.64 -2.72
CA THR A 630 -12.49 7.40 -3.93
C THR A 630 -11.69 6.52 -4.85
N HIS A 631 -11.84 6.70 -6.16
CA HIS A 631 -11.20 5.83 -7.14
C HIS A 631 -10.37 6.64 -8.12
N SER A 632 -9.40 6.00 -8.79
CA SER A 632 -8.53 6.63 -9.82
C SER A 632 -7.49 7.67 -9.34
N TRP A 633 -7.40 7.98 -8.03
CA TRP A 633 -6.45 8.96 -7.49
C TRP A 633 -5.30 8.34 -6.69
N ILE A 634 -4.14 9.01 -6.68
CA ILE A 634 -3.01 8.63 -5.80
C ILE A 634 -3.42 8.72 -4.33
N PHE A 635 -4.19 9.74 -3.97
CA PHE A 635 -4.77 9.89 -2.62
C PHE A 635 -5.50 8.61 -2.19
N SER A 636 -6.36 8.03 -3.04
CA SER A 636 -7.12 6.81 -2.75
C SER A 636 -6.21 5.63 -2.41
N ALA A 637 -5.10 5.47 -3.13
CA ALA A 637 -4.13 4.41 -2.84
C ALA A 637 -3.38 4.65 -1.53
N LEU A 638 -3.04 5.91 -1.20
CA LEU A 638 -2.39 6.27 0.04
C LEU A 638 -3.32 6.10 1.24
N GLU A 639 -4.55 6.62 1.15
CA GLU A 639 -5.60 6.45 2.15
C GLU A 639 -5.79 4.96 2.47
N SER A 640 -5.97 4.13 1.43
CA SER A 640 -6.17 2.70 1.63
C SER A 640 -4.96 2.01 2.27
N SER A 641 -3.72 2.42 1.93
CA SER A 641 -2.53 1.88 2.60
C SER A 641 -2.41 2.32 4.06
N THR A 642 -2.81 3.56 4.39
CA THR A 642 -2.89 4.04 5.78
C THR A 642 -3.91 3.23 6.56
N ARG A 643 -5.14 3.13 6.03
CA ARG A 643 -6.24 2.34 6.59
C ARG A 643 -5.82 0.89 6.79
N GLY A 644 -5.28 0.24 5.77
CA GLY A 644 -4.85 -1.15 5.84
C GLY A 644 -3.74 -1.38 6.86
N SER A 645 -2.79 -0.45 6.97
CA SER A 645 -1.73 -0.51 7.98
C SER A 645 -2.31 -0.40 9.39
N VAL A 646 -3.20 0.58 9.63
CA VAL A 646 -3.91 0.73 10.91
C VAL A 646 -4.76 -0.50 11.22
N GLN A 647 -5.43 -1.07 10.21
CA GLN A 647 -6.21 -2.29 10.35
C GLN A 647 -5.34 -3.44 10.88
N MET A 648 -4.20 -3.70 10.21
CA MET A 648 -3.29 -4.75 10.64
C MET A 648 -2.73 -4.48 12.04
N LEU A 649 -2.34 -3.25 12.35
CA LEU A 649 -1.80 -2.88 13.66
C LEU A 649 -2.82 -3.16 14.77
N LEU A 650 -4.08 -2.74 14.61
CA LEU A 650 -5.13 -3.01 15.60
C LEU A 650 -5.44 -4.50 15.75
N ASP A 651 -5.51 -5.23 14.64
CA ASP A 651 -5.78 -6.68 14.67
C ASP A 651 -4.63 -7.47 15.32
N LEU A 652 -3.42 -6.89 15.33
CA LEU A 652 -2.25 -7.40 16.05
C LEU A 652 -2.15 -6.89 17.50
N GLY A 653 -3.04 -5.99 17.92
CA GLY A 653 -3.04 -5.39 19.26
C GLY A 653 -2.08 -4.21 19.46
N LEU A 654 -1.50 -3.67 18.39
CA LEU A 654 -0.60 -2.51 18.36
C LEU A 654 -1.40 -1.20 18.35
N ILE A 655 -2.04 -0.88 19.48
CA ILE A 655 -3.00 0.23 19.59
C ILE A 655 -2.32 1.59 19.50
N ASP A 656 -1.17 1.78 20.15
CA ASP A 656 -0.52 3.08 20.20
C ASP A 656 0.14 3.41 18.86
N GLU A 657 0.69 2.41 18.16
CA GLU A 657 1.16 2.53 16.79
C GLU A 657 0.01 2.86 15.83
N ALA A 658 -1.14 2.18 15.95
CA ALA A 658 -2.31 2.48 15.13
C ALA A 658 -2.77 3.94 15.29
N LYS A 659 -2.80 4.45 16.53
CA LYS A 659 -3.10 5.87 16.81
C LYS A 659 -2.03 6.81 16.28
N GLU A 660 -0.75 6.47 16.43
CA GLU A 660 0.35 7.26 15.88
C GLU A 660 0.24 7.40 14.36
N VAL A 661 -0.01 6.30 13.65
CA VAL A 661 -0.21 6.28 12.19
C VAL A 661 -1.43 7.10 11.82
N THR A 662 -2.54 6.94 12.53
CA THR A 662 -3.80 7.68 12.29
C THR A 662 -3.59 9.19 12.46
N ARG A 663 -2.94 9.61 13.55
CA ARG A 663 -2.60 11.02 13.79
C ARG A 663 -1.62 11.57 12.77
N THR A 664 -0.70 10.74 12.28
CA THR A 664 0.30 11.19 11.30
C THR A 664 -0.29 11.33 9.91
N TRP A 665 -1.14 10.39 9.50
CA TRP A 665 -1.52 10.22 8.11
C TRP A 665 -2.99 10.51 7.78
N MET A 666 -3.87 10.75 8.77
CA MET A 666 -5.29 11.07 8.53
C MET A 666 -5.76 12.32 9.29
N ALA A 667 -5.53 12.36 10.61
CA ALA A 667 -6.19 13.33 11.50
C ALA A 667 -5.51 14.71 11.58
N ARG A 668 -4.39 14.95 10.88
CA ARG A 668 -3.65 16.22 10.96
C ARG A 668 -4.27 17.36 10.16
N TRP A 669 -4.93 17.04 9.05
CA TRP A 669 -5.51 18.04 8.14
C TRP A 669 -7.00 17.82 7.89
N ILE A 670 -7.55 16.70 8.35
CA ILE A 670 -8.99 16.48 8.38
C ILE A 670 -9.40 16.72 9.83
N ASN A 671 -10.10 17.82 10.10
CA ASN A 671 -10.65 18.09 11.43
C ASN A 671 -11.57 16.91 11.80
N LEU A 672 -11.19 16.19 12.86
CA LEU A 672 -11.93 15.06 13.43
C LEU A 672 -13.32 15.48 13.90
#